data_AF-A0A2K8WM36-F1
#
_entry.id   AF-A0A2K8WM36-F1
#
_cell.length_a   1.000
_cell.length_b   1.000
_cell.length_c   1.000
_cell.angle_alpha   90.00
_cell.angle_beta   90.00
_cell.angle_gamma   90.00
#
_symmetry.space_group_name_H-M   'P 1'
#
loop_
_entity.id
_entity.type
_entity.pdbx_description
1 polymer ?
#
loop_
_entity_poly.entity_id
_entity_poly.type
_entity_poly.pdbx_seq_one_letter_code
_entity_poly.pdbx_strand_id
1 'polypeptide(L)'
;MVSGVVAPPKLELGNPDLIKSHLYSLWLFHTKTSFGNSMNEILDLTKPDYPILDSLRDQFILSEHGLQVCIKDAQRILHDAFCQEDLNRTSWYSEDWVKQVLENALYSFDRGCDRWRKLYHEAEVQLQEAREIKDKSRTGSLTESDREKADRLEKDASRQLDLLVGQSSKGRSQSEFEFYPYRYFASEGFLPGFNFPRLPLRCFIPAGDKGEFLSRPRNVAIRELAPRNVVYYESSKFQITKTRVSLKGVNYNSVSCCEKCGYFHEGTTFNHNTCQNCGSAVTDRLDYGLKMDTMITRRRERITCDEEERLKYGYNLTTHFRYADGKKKEGVVSLEDGTELLRLTYGETAEIRRINRGLRRSQVKGFTLDTQTGEWGDTNGNNSTPSQQLQSGVNLMVSDTCNILVVEPLKLPGKQMNEFLTTFQYALERAIQAYYKLEMDELGSERLGEGRYLLFWEASEGGAGVLSQLFNDSHAFRHLADRALDICHFIHDKPSCSVACYECLLSYQNQFDHPLLNRHLIKDFLTELTESELSCLNSHSSNHFDDLMAHTDPNSDYERVVLRAIAQMGLPLPDKAQDYFAEAQCKPDFTYTKARLAIFCDGSVHDNPTQIQCDRIKRQDLEFLTGYKPFVFDYKKDLMKQISSLKHLLD
;
A
#
# COMPACT_ATOMS: atom_id res chain seq x y z
N MET A 1 -35.74 -15.28 12.85
CA MET A 1 -35.76 -13.99 12.11
C MET A 1 -34.96 -13.00 12.93
N VAL A 2 -33.77 -12.61 12.47
CA VAL A 2 -32.98 -11.56 13.12
C VAL A 2 -33.64 -10.24 12.76
N SER A 3 -34.39 -9.68 13.71
CA SER A 3 -34.89 -8.31 13.63
C SER A 3 -33.71 -7.39 13.91
N GLY A 4 -33.18 -6.78 12.87
CA GLY A 4 -32.11 -5.79 12.96
C GLY A 4 -32.32 -4.78 11.85
N VAL A 5 -32.35 -3.51 12.20
CA VAL A 5 -32.27 -2.43 11.21
C VAL A 5 -30.86 -2.48 10.63
N VAL A 6 -30.72 -3.06 9.44
CA VAL A 6 -29.47 -3.03 8.67
C VAL A 6 -29.30 -1.59 8.21
N ALA A 7 -28.49 -0.82 8.93
CA ALA A 7 -28.05 0.48 8.44
C ALA A 7 -27.25 0.24 7.15
N PRO A 8 -27.44 1.07 6.10
CA PRO A 8 -26.68 0.92 4.88
C PRO A 8 -25.17 1.01 5.19
N PRO A 9 -24.34 0.18 4.53
CA PRO A 9 -22.89 0.28 4.68
C PRO A 9 -22.45 1.68 4.25
N LYS A 10 -21.65 2.34 5.08
CA LYS A 10 -21.03 3.63 4.76
C LYS A 10 -19.78 3.35 3.91
N LEU A 11 -19.97 3.16 2.61
CA LEU A 11 -18.87 3.08 1.65
C LEU A 11 -18.41 4.51 1.34
N GLU A 12 -17.15 4.85 1.64
CA GLU A 12 -16.56 6.11 1.19
C GLU A 12 -16.17 5.99 -0.29
N LEU A 13 -16.76 6.82 -1.15
CA LEU A 13 -16.42 6.88 -2.58
C LEU A 13 -15.15 7.70 -2.85
N GLY A 14 -14.35 7.98 -1.83
CA GLY A 14 -13.11 8.73 -1.92
C GLY A 14 -11.93 7.92 -2.46
N ASN A 15 -12.09 6.61 -2.71
CA ASN A 15 -11.01 5.79 -3.23
C ASN A 15 -10.92 5.81 -4.77
N PRO A 16 -9.77 6.23 -5.33
CA PRO A 16 -9.61 6.33 -6.78
C PRO A 16 -9.66 4.97 -7.49
N ASP A 17 -9.14 3.91 -6.87
CA ASP A 17 -9.11 2.57 -7.46
C ASP A 17 -10.50 1.95 -7.55
N LEU A 18 -11.33 2.15 -6.54
CA LEU A 18 -12.73 1.70 -6.55
C LEU A 18 -13.47 2.33 -7.73
N ILE A 19 -13.45 3.66 -7.84
CA ILE A 19 -14.12 4.39 -8.92
C ILE A 19 -13.56 3.99 -10.27
N LYS A 20 -12.23 3.87 -10.40
CA LYS A 20 -11.56 3.47 -11.63
C LYS A 20 -12.05 2.10 -12.14
N SER A 21 -12.21 1.11 -11.26
CA SER A 21 -12.74 -0.21 -11.65
C SER A 21 -14.19 -0.16 -12.16
N HIS A 22 -15.02 0.72 -11.58
CA HIS A 22 -16.39 0.97 -12.04
C HIS A 22 -16.42 1.71 -13.38
N LEU A 23 -15.53 2.69 -13.59
CA LEU A 23 -15.37 3.36 -14.89
C LEU A 23 -14.95 2.38 -15.99
N TYR A 24 -14.06 1.43 -15.70
CA TYR A 24 -13.70 0.37 -16.66
C TYR A 24 -14.85 -0.59 -16.96
N SER A 25 -15.72 -0.85 -15.99
CA SER A 25 -16.95 -1.62 -16.22
C SER A 25 -17.91 -0.89 -17.15
N LEU A 26 -18.04 0.43 -16.99
CA LEU A 26 -18.83 1.28 -17.87
C LEU A 26 -18.22 1.33 -19.29
N TRP A 27 -16.89 1.52 -19.38
CA TRP A 27 -16.19 1.44 -20.66
C TRP A 27 -16.46 0.11 -21.37
N LEU A 28 -16.36 -1.02 -20.65
CA LEU A 28 -16.64 -2.34 -21.20
C LEU A 28 -18.07 -2.44 -21.74
N PHE A 29 -19.05 -1.91 -21.01
CA PHE A 29 -20.44 -1.83 -21.47
C PHE A 29 -20.57 -1.09 -22.81
N HIS A 30 -19.89 0.05 -22.98
CA HIS A 30 -19.92 0.80 -24.24
C HIS A 30 -19.20 0.10 -25.39
N THR A 31 -18.13 -0.67 -25.12
CA THR A 31 -17.47 -1.49 -26.15
C THR A 31 -18.30 -2.70 -26.58
N LYS A 32 -19.26 -3.14 -25.75
CA LYS A 32 -20.08 -4.34 -25.95
C LYS A 32 -19.27 -5.62 -26.16
N THR A 33 -18.03 -5.64 -25.66
CA THR A 33 -17.12 -6.76 -25.82
C THR A 33 -17.38 -7.82 -24.76
N SER A 34 -17.40 -9.09 -25.16
CA SER A 34 -17.44 -10.24 -24.24
C SER A 34 -16.04 -10.80 -24.08
N PHE A 35 -15.66 -11.14 -22.84
CA PHE A 35 -14.37 -11.76 -22.55
C PHE A 35 -14.36 -13.28 -22.76
N GLY A 36 -15.51 -13.87 -23.11
CA GLY A 36 -15.61 -15.31 -23.31
C GLY A 36 -15.37 -16.10 -22.02
N ASN A 37 -14.83 -17.31 -22.15
CA ASN A 37 -14.65 -18.25 -21.04
C ASN A 37 -13.20 -18.42 -20.59
N SER A 38 -12.22 -17.99 -21.37
CA SER A 38 -10.81 -18.26 -21.13
C SER A 38 -9.89 -17.19 -21.72
N MET A 39 -8.70 -17.06 -21.14
CA MET A 39 -7.74 -16.00 -21.52
C MET A 39 -7.18 -16.16 -22.94
N ASN A 40 -7.18 -17.37 -23.52
CA ASN A 40 -6.80 -17.59 -24.92
C ASN A 40 -7.87 -17.14 -25.94
N GLU A 41 -9.09 -16.82 -25.48
CA GLU A 41 -10.08 -16.13 -26.30
C GLU A 41 -9.85 -14.61 -26.30
N ILE A 42 -8.90 -14.11 -25.49
CA ILE A 42 -8.54 -12.70 -25.36
C ILE A 42 -7.14 -12.43 -25.94
N LEU A 43 -6.19 -13.32 -25.65
CA LEU A 43 -4.78 -13.19 -25.98
C LEU A 43 -4.39 -14.12 -27.12
N ASP A 44 -3.59 -13.61 -28.05
CA ASP A 44 -3.03 -14.37 -29.16
C ASP A 44 -1.79 -15.15 -28.71
N LEU A 45 -1.97 -16.42 -28.36
CA LEU A 45 -0.89 -17.29 -27.90
C LEU A 45 0.09 -17.72 -29.00
N THR A 46 -0.17 -17.35 -30.27
CA THR A 46 0.69 -17.69 -31.42
C THR A 46 1.76 -16.65 -31.68
N LYS A 47 1.59 -15.44 -31.13
CA LYS A 47 2.50 -14.30 -31.30
C LYS A 47 3.39 -14.12 -30.06
N PRO A 48 4.60 -13.56 -30.21
CA PRO A 48 5.43 -13.18 -29.08
C PRO A 48 4.72 -12.17 -28.18
N ASP A 49 5.00 -12.20 -26.88
CA ASP A 49 4.41 -11.36 -25.84
C ASP A 49 2.90 -11.51 -25.61
N TYR A 50 2.24 -12.44 -26.33
CA TYR A 50 0.82 -12.75 -26.25
C TYR A 50 -0.07 -11.48 -26.23
N PRO A 51 -0.09 -10.71 -27.34
CA PRO A 51 -0.88 -9.49 -27.44
C PRO A 51 -2.38 -9.81 -27.42
N ILE A 52 -3.22 -8.81 -27.14
CA ILE A 52 -4.68 -8.95 -27.32
C ILE A 52 -4.96 -9.30 -28.79
N LEU A 53 -5.92 -10.20 -29.02
CA LEU A 53 -6.36 -10.58 -30.36
C LEU A 53 -6.80 -9.34 -31.16
N ASP A 54 -6.34 -9.22 -32.40
CA ASP A 54 -6.63 -8.07 -33.27
C ASP A 54 -8.16 -7.86 -33.40
N SER A 55 -8.93 -8.95 -33.49
CA SER A 55 -10.40 -8.92 -33.57
C SER A 55 -11.08 -8.32 -32.34
N LEU A 56 -10.49 -8.45 -31.15
CA LEU A 56 -11.00 -7.84 -29.92
C LEU A 56 -10.47 -6.43 -29.75
N ARG A 57 -9.22 -6.18 -30.14
CA ARG A 57 -8.61 -4.85 -30.08
C ARG A 57 -9.44 -3.83 -30.85
N ASP A 58 -9.90 -4.19 -32.04
CA ASP A 58 -10.78 -3.33 -32.85
C ASP A 58 -12.13 -3.05 -32.19
N GLN A 59 -12.67 -3.99 -31.40
CA GLN A 59 -13.92 -3.82 -30.65
C GLN A 59 -13.75 -2.94 -29.41
N PHE A 60 -12.57 -2.97 -28.77
CA PHE A 60 -12.26 -2.15 -27.61
C PHE A 60 -12.04 -0.67 -27.95
N ILE A 61 -11.71 -0.34 -29.19
CA ILE A 61 -11.50 1.03 -29.62
C ILE A 61 -12.86 1.69 -29.85
N LEU A 62 -13.27 2.51 -28.87
CA LEU A 62 -14.43 3.37 -29.02
C LEU A 62 -14.17 4.45 -30.09
N SER A 63 -15.18 4.74 -30.91
CA SER A 63 -15.15 5.93 -31.75
C SER A 63 -15.15 7.19 -30.87
N GLU A 64 -14.70 8.32 -31.42
CA GLU A 64 -14.69 9.60 -30.69
C GLU A 64 -16.08 9.91 -30.10
N HIS A 65 -17.14 9.69 -30.86
CA HIS A 65 -18.51 9.85 -30.37
C HIS A 65 -18.86 8.86 -29.24
N GLY A 66 -18.47 7.59 -29.37
CA GLY A 66 -18.72 6.56 -28.35
C GLY A 66 -18.00 6.86 -27.03
N LEU A 67 -16.77 7.35 -27.10
CA LEU A 67 -16.00 7.78 -25.93
C LEU A 67 -16.65 8.99 -25.23
N GLN A 68 -17.11 9.98 -26.00
CA GLN A 68 -17.81 11.15 -25.44
C GLN A 68 -19.11 10.76 -24.72
N VAL A 69 -19.87 9.80 -25.28
CA VAL A 69 -21.07 9.26 -24.62
C VAL A 69 -20.69 8.55 -23.31
N CYS A 70 -19.65 7.72 -23.33
CA CYS A 70 -19.16 7.02 -22.13
C CYS A 70 -18.72 7.99 -21.03
N ILE A 71 -17.99 9.06 -21.38
CA ILE A 71 -17.56 10.11 -20.43
C ILE A 71 -18.78 10.79 -19.82
N LYS A 72 -19.76 11.15 -20.64
CA LYS A 72 -20.99 11.81 -20.17
C LYS A 72 -21.80 10.91 -19.23
N ASP A 73 -21.91 9.63 -19.54
CA ASP A 73 -22.59 8.66 -18.67
C ASP A 73 -21.84 8.48 -17.34
N ALA A 74 -20.50 8.45 -17.36
CA ALA A 74 -19.66 8.41 -16.16
C ALA A 74 -19.88 9.65 -15.28
N GLN A 75 -19.80 10.84 -15.88
CA GLN A 75 -20.04 12.11 -15.17
C GLN A 75 -21.44 12.17 -14.57
N ARG A 76 -22.47 11.73 -15.31
CA ARG A 76 -23.85 11.67 -14.77
C ARG A 76 -23.95 10.81 -13.51
N ILE A 77 -23.27 9.66 -13.47
CA ILE A 77 -23.25 8.78 -12.29
C ILE A 77 -22.51 9.45 -11.13
N LEU A 78 -21.36 10.07 -11.41
CA LEU A 78 -20.51 10.70 -10.38
C LEU A 78 -21.06 12.04 -9.86
N HIS A 79 -21.98 12.68 -10.58
CA HIS A 79 -22.71 13.88 -10.13
C HIS A 79 -23.85 13.57 -9.14
N ASP A 80 -24.14 12.29 -8.85
CA ASP A 80 -25.09 11.95 -7.80
C ASP A 80 -24.64 12.55 -6.45
N ALA A 81 -25.60 13.03 -5.65
CA ALA A 81 -25.32 13.71 -4.39
C ALA A 81 -24.52 12.83 -3.42
N PHE A 82 -24.73 11.50 -3.46
CA PHE A 82 -23.99 10.56 -2.63
C PHE A 82 -22.50 10.51 -3.01
N CYS A 83 -22.18 10.54 -4.31
CA CYS A 83 -20.81 10.56 -4.80
C CYS A 83 -20.12 11.90 -4.50
N GLN A 84 -20.82 13.01 -4.68
CA GLN A 84 -20.26 14.35 -4.57
C GLN A 84 -19.78 14.70 -3.17
N GLU A 85 -20.44 14.21 -2.11
CA GLU A 85 -20.02 14.49 -0.73
C GLU A 85 -18.59 13.98 -0.46
N ASP A 86 -18.30 12.75 -0.89
CA ASP A 86 -16.98 12.14 -0.69
C ASP A 86 -15.96 12.65 -1.72
N LEU A 87 -16.35 12.76 -3.00
CA LEU A 87 -15.45 13.19 -4.07
C LEU A 87 -14.90 14.60 -3.85
N ASN A 88 -15.71 15.53 -3.33
CA ASN A 88 -15.28 16.90 -3.04
C ASN A 88 -14.26 16.99 -1.89
N ARG A 89 -14.16 15.94 -1.06
CA ARG A 89 -13.15 15.87 0.03
C ARG A 89 -11.81 15.32 -0.48
N THR A 90 -11.77 14.75 -1.68
CA THR A 90 -10.56 14.18 -2.27
C THR A 90 -9.80 15.20 -3.11
N SER A 91 -8.47 15.10 -3.13
CA SER A 91 -7.61 15.97 -3.95
C SER A 91 -7.34 15.42 -5.36
N TRP A 92 -7.73 14.17 -5.64
CA TRP A 92 -7.36 13.47 -6.87
C TRP A 92 -8.47 13.53 -7.93
N TYR A 93 -9.72 13.77 -7.55
CA TYR A 93 -10.86 13.74 -8.44
C TYR A 93 -10.98 15.03 -9.26
N SER A 94 -11.16 14.87 -10.57
CA SER A 94 -11.54 15.95 -11.49
C SER A 94 -12.29 15.36 -12.69
N GLU A 95 -13.02 16.20 -13.43
CA GLU A 95 -13.65 15.75 -14.68
C GLU A 95 -12.60 15.30 -15.72
N ASP A 96 -11.44 15.98 -15.75
CA ASP A 96 -10.31 15.60 -16.60
C ASP A 96 -9.73 14.23 -16.22
N TRP A 97 -9.71 13.89 -14.93
CA TRP A 97 -9.28 12.57 -14.47
C TRP A 97 -10.18 11.46 -15.04
N VAL A 98 -11.50 11.64 -15.03
CA VAL A 98 -12.45 10.66 -15.61
C VAL A 98 -12.15 10.45 -17.09
N LYS A 99 -11.94 11.54 -17.83
CA LYS A 99 -11.58 11.51 -19.25
C LYS A 99 -10.27 10.73 -19.47
N GLN A 100 -9.21 11.06 -18.73
CA GLN A 100 -7.93 10.38 -18.83
C GLN A 100 -8.02 8.89 -18.51
N VAL A 101 -8.82 8.49 -17.52
CA VAL A 101 -9.03 7.08 -17.16
C VAL A 101 -9.69 6.31 -18.31
N LEU A 102 -10.75 6.86 -18.91
CA LEU A 102 -11.48 6.21 -20.00
C LEU A 102 -10.69 6.18 -21.31
N GLU A 103 -9.92 7.24 -21.62
CA GLU A 103 -9.00 7.27 -22.77
C GLU A 103 -7.91 6.19 -22.65
N ASN A 104 -7.39 5.96 -21.44
CA ASN A 104 -6.36 4.97 -21.16
C ASN A 104 -6.92 3.58 -20.82
N ALA A 105 -8.22 3.33 -21.01
CA ALA A 105 -8.86 2.08 -20.59
C ALA A 105 -8.29 0.85 -21.32
N LEU A 106 -8.11 0.91 -22.64
CA LEU A 106 -7.51 -0.18 -23.43
C LEU A 106 -6.07 -0.48 -22.98
N TYR A 107 -5.26 0.56 -22.77
CA TYR A 107 -3.91 0.38 -22.26
C TYR A 107 -3.92 -0.28 -20.87
N SER A 108 -4.82 0.15 -20.00
CA SER A 108 -4.95 -0.41 -18.64
C SER A 108 -5.44 -1.87 -18.67
N PHE A 109 -6.34 -2.21 -19.60
CA PHE A 109 -6.80 -3.57 -19.84
C PHE A 109 -5.65 -4.48 -20.30
N ASP A 110 -4.84 -4.01 -21.26
CA ASP A 110 -3.66 -4.73 -21.75
C ASP A 110 -2.66 -4.99 -20.61
N ARG A 111 -2.34 -3.96 -19.81
CA ARG A 111 -1.48 -4.09 -18.63
C ARG A 111 -2.07 -5.04 -17.58
N GLY A 112 -3.39 -5.13 -17.48
CA GLY A 112 -4.08 -6.12 -16.64
C GLY A 112 -3.79 -7.58 -17.05
N CYS A 113 -3.35 -7.83 -18.29
CA CYS A 113 -2.97 -9.15 -18.77
C CYS A 113 -1.53 -9.56 -18.41
N ASP A 114 -0.68 -8.63 -17.95
CA ASP A 114 0.76 -8.86 -17.78
C ASP A 114 1.09 -9.98 -16.79
N ARG A 115 0.31 -10.12 -15.70
CA ARG A 115 0.54 -11.20 -14.74
C ARG A 115 0.23 -12.56 -15.32
N TRP A 116 -0.88 -12.67 -16.04
CA TRP A 116 -1.21 -13.89 -16.77
C TRP A 116 -0.14 -14.20 -17.83
N ARG A 117 0.28 -13.20 -18.63
CA ARG A 117 1.36 -13.34 -19.63
C ARG A 117 2.64 -13.87 -18.99
N LYS A 118 3.04 -13.30 -17.85
CA LYS A 118 4.20 -13.76 -17.08
C LYS A 118 4.04 -15.22 -16.65
N LEU A 119 2.89 -15.58 -16.07
CA LEU A 119 2.62 -16.95 -15.61
C LEU A 119 2.68 -17.97 -16.75
N TYR A 120 2.08 -17.62 -17.90
CA TYR A 120 2.03 -18.46 -19.09
C TYR A 120 3.41 -18.59 -19.74
N HIS A 121 4.10 -17.47 -19.96
CA HIS A 121 5.45 -17.45 -20.53
C HIS A 121 6.41 -18.35 -19.73
N GLU A 122 6.41 -18.20 -18.41
CA GLU A 122 7.27 -18.99 -17.53
C GLU A 122 6.91 -20.48 -17.55
N ALA A 123 5.63 -20.84 -17.65
CA ALA A 123 5.22 -22.23 -17.78
C ALA A 123 5.63 -22.82 -19.15
N GLU A 124 5.59 -22.03 -20.22
CA GLU A 124 6.08 -22.42 -21.54
C GLU A 124 7.60 -22.65 -21.54
N VAL A 125 8.37 -21.74 -20.93
CA VAL A 125 9.83 -21.91 -20.76
C VAL A 125 10.13 -23.15 -19.93
N GLN A 126 9.44 -23.36 -18.81
CA GLN A 126 9.60 -24.55 -17.97
C GLN A 126 9.34 -25.85 -18.77
N LEU A 127 8.30 -25.85 -19.62
CA LEU A 127 7.96 -26.98 -20.48
C LEU A 127 9.06 -27.27 -21.50
N GLN A 128 9.59 -26.21 -22.14
CA GLN A 128 10.65 -26.31 -23.13
C GLN A 128 11.96 -26.82 -22.51
N GLU A 129 12.36 -26.27 -21.35
CA GLU A 129 13.53 -26.74 -20.61
C GLU A 129 13.42 -28.22 -20.23
N ALA A 130 12.24 -28.65 -19.76
CA ALA A 130 12.00 -30.05 -19.42
C ALA A 130 12.15 -30.98 -20.64
N ARG A 131 11.63 -30.58 -21.80
CA ARG A 131 11.79 -31.32 -23.07
C ARG A 131 13.24 -31.41 -23.51
N GLU A 132 13.98 -30.31 -23.44
CA GLU A 132 15.41 -30.29 -23.79
C GLU A 132 16.25 -31.19 -22.89
N ILE A 133 15.97 -31.22 -21.58
CA ILE A 133 16.63 -32.14 -20.64
C ILE A 133 16.32 -33.59 -21.02
N LYS A 134 15.07 -33.90 -21.37
CA LYS A 134 14.68 -35.24 -21.83
C LYS A 134 15.38 -35.63 -23.12
N ASP A 135 15.48 -34.73 -24.09
CA ASP A 135 16.16 -35.00 -25.35
C ASP A 135 17.67 -35.22 -25.14
N LYS A 136 18.32 -34.42 -24.29
CA LYS A 136 19.72 -34.63 -23.88
C LYS A 136 19.94 -35.93 -23.09
N SER A 137 18.93 -36.40 -22.34
CA SER A 137 19.02 -37.70 -21.66
C SER A 137 19.01 -38.87 -22.64
N ARG A 138 18.31 -38.74 -23.78
CA ARG A 138 18.26 -39.77 -24.84
C ARG A 138 19.59 -39.91 -25.57
N THR A 139 20.40 -38.85 -25.62
CA THR A 139 21.74 -38.86 -26.24
C THR A 139 22.85 -39.35 -25.30
N GLY A 140 22.51 -39.76 -24.07
CA GLY A 140 23.43 -40.43 -23.13
C GLY A 140 24.18 -39.50 -22.16
N SER A 141 23.86 -38.20 -22.15
CA SER A 141 24.60 -37.18 -21.39
C SER A 141 24.08 -36.91 -19.97
N LEU A 142 23.02 -37.60 -19.50
CA LEU A 142 22.35 -37.31 -18.23
C LEU A 142 21.93 -38.57 -17.48
N THR A 143 21.72 -38.44 -16.16
CA THR A 143 21.36 -39.55 -15.27
C THR A 143 19.85 -39.88 -15.30
N GLU A 144 19.49 -41.08 -14.85
CA GLU A 144 18.07 -41.50 -14.70
C GLU A 144 17.28 -40.58 -13.76
N SER A 145 17.92 -40.10 -12.69
CA SER A 145 17.35 -39.10 -11.77
C SER A 145 17.02 -37.78 -12.48
N ASP A 146 17.85 -37.33 -13.42
CA ASP A 146 17.60 -36.09 -14.16
C ASP A 146 16.42 -36.23 -15.12
N ARG A 147 16.27 -37.43 -15.70
CA ARG A 147 15.11 -37.77 -16.52
C ARG A 147 13.81 -37.77 -15.72
N GLU A 148 13.79 -38.37 -14.53
CA GLU A 148 12.60 -38.36 -13.65
C GLU A 148 12.23 -36.94 -13.17
N LYS A 149 13.23 -36.08 -12.94
CA LYS A 149 12.99 -34.66 -12.63
C LYS A 149 12.37 -33.95 -13.83
N ALA A 150 12.91 -34.17 -15.03
CA ALA A 150 12.39 -33.56 -16.25
C ALA A 150 10.96 -34.02 -16.57
N ASP A 151 10.65 -35.31 -16.40
CA ASP A 151 9.29 -35.84 -16.56
C ASP A 151 8.28 -35.18 -15.59
N ARG A 152 8.70 -34.87 -14.36
CA ARG A 152 7.87 -34.14 -13.40
C ARG A 152 7.68 -32.68 -13.80
N LEU A 153 8.77 -32.00 -14.18
CA LEU A 153 8.72 -30.61 -14.62
C LEU A 153 7.82 -30.43 -15.84
N GLU A 154 7.90 -31.34 -16.82
CA GLU A 154 7.04 -31.34 -18.00
C GLU A 154 5.56 -31.46 -17.61
N LYS A 155 5.21 -32.44 -16.76
CA LYS A 155 3.84 -32.65 -16.29
C LYS A 155 3.30 -31.44 -15.53
N ASP A 156 4.08 -30.87 -14.64
CA ASP A 156 3.67 -29.70 -13.86
C ASP A 156 3.53 -28.45 -14.74
N ALA A 157 4.41 -28.26 -15.72
CA ALA A 157 4.31 -27.16 -16.68
C ALA A 157 3.05 -27.30 -17.57
N SER A 158 2.79 -28.51 -18.10
CA SER A 158 1.56 -28.77 -18.87
C SER A 158 0.30 -28.51 -18.06
N ARG A 159 0.24 -28.98 -16.81
CA ARG A 159 -0.90 -28.70 -15.91
C ARG A 159 -1.13 -27.20 -15.69
N GLN A 160 -0.05 -26.44 -15.50
CA GLN A 160 -0.14 -24.99 -15.33
C GLN A 160 -0.70 -24.32 -16.58
N LEU A 161 -0.24 -24.69 -17.78
CA LEU A 161 -0.78 -24.18 -19.04
C LEU A 161 -2.26 -24.53 -19.22
N ASP A 162 -2.64 -25.78 -18.96
CA ASP A 162 -4.03 -26.24 -19.06
C ASP A 162 -4.95 -25.50 -18.09
N LEU A 163 -4.46 -25.18 -16.88
CA LEU A 163 -5.17 -24.34 -15.92
C LEU A 163 -5.26 -22.89 -16.40
N LEU A 164 -4.18 -22.28 -16.86
CA LEU A 164 -4.18 -20.87 -17.32
C LEU A 164 -5.14 -20.63 -18.48
N VAL A 165 -5.33 -21.65 -19.33
CA VAL A 165 -6.22 -21.62 -20.51
C VAL A 165 -7.61 -22.20 -20.20
N GLY A 166 -7.82 -22.77 -19.01
CA GLY A 166 -9.13 -23.30 -18.60
C GLY A 166 -9.52 -24.61 -19.28
N GLN A 167 -8.57 -25.42 -19.77
CA GLN A 167 -8.84 -26.72 -20.38
C GLN A 167 -9.14 -27.81 -19.32
N SER A 168 -8.59 -27.67 -18.10
CA SER A 168 -8.74 -28.62 -17.00
C SER A 168 -10.10 -28.54 -16.26
N SER A 169 -10.89 -27.50 -16.50
CA SER A 169 -12.12 -27.17 -15.77
C SER A 169 -13.39 -27.85 -16.29
N LYS A 170 -13.30 -28.76 -17.28
CA LYS A 170 -14.43 -29.61 -17.71
C LYS A 170 -14.98 -30.41 -16.53
N GLY A 171 -16.04 -29.89 -15.89
CA GLY A 171 -16.71 -30.47 -14.72
C GLY A 171 -16.73 -29.61 -13.44
N ARG A 172 -15.99 -28.49 -13.37
CA ARG A 172 -16.10 -27.50 -12.27
C ARG A 172 -16.96 -26.31 -12.70
N SER A 173 -17.64 -25.65 -11.76
CA SER A 173 -18.40 -24.45 -12.12
C SER A 173 -17.45 -23.34 -12.60
N GLN A 174 -17.90 -22.52 -13.56
CA GLN A 174 -17.13 -21.37 -14.03
C GLN A 174 -16.74 -20.41 -12.88
N SER A 175 -17.52 -20.40 -11.79
CA SER A 175 -17.24 -19.62 -10.59
C SER A 175 -16.01 -20.09 -9.80
N GLU A 176 -15.62 -21.36 -9.88
CA GLU A 176 -14.45 -21.90 -9.18
C GLU A 176 -13.13 -21.61 -9.92
N PHE A 177 -13.20 -21.36 -11.23
CA PHE A 177 -12.02 -21.18 -12.07
C PHE A 177 -11.35 -19.81 -11.85
N GLU A 178 -10.12 -19.81 -11.34
CA GLU A 178 -9.39 -18.58 -10.99
C GLU A 178 -9.07 -17.69 -12.19
N PHE A 179 -8.73 -18.28 -13.34
CA PHE A 179 -8.41 -17.54 -14.58
C PHE A 179 -9.62 -17.36 -15.50
N TYR A 180 -10.83 -17.53 -14.98
CA TYR A 180 -12.03 -17.09 -15.69
C TYR A 180 -11.92 -15.58 -15.93
N PRO A 181 -12.01 -15.07 -17.18
CA PRO A 181 -11.59 -13.70 -17.48
C PRO A 181 -12.17 -12.61 -16.57
N TYR A 182 -13.47 -12.63 -16.32
CA TYR A 182 -14.11 -11.64 -15.43
C TYR A 182 -13.59 -11.71 -14.00
N ARG A 183 -13.35 -12.92 -13.47
CA ARG A 183 -12.77 -13.12 -12.14
C ARG A 183 -11.31 -12.71 -12.11
N TYR A 184 -10.56 -13.03 -13.16
CA TYR A 184 -9.16 -12.62 -13.31
C TYR A 184 -9.05 -11.10 -13.31
N PHE A 185 -9.79 -10.39 -14.17
CA PHE A 185 -9.74 -8.93 -14.24
C PHE A 185 -10.27 -8.25 -12.97
N ALA A 186 -11.21 -8.86 -12.26
CA ALA A 186 -11.59 -8.43 -10.92
C ALA A 186 -10.41 -8.54 -9.94
N SER A 187 -9.73 -9.69 -9.91
CA SER A 187 -8.54 -9.89 -9.08
C SER A 187 -7.36 -9.02 -9.51
N GLU A 188 -7.25 -8.60 -10.77
CA GLU A 188 -6.22 -7.66 -11.22
C GLU A 188 -6.61 -6.19 -10.99
N GLY A 189 -7.80 -5.94 -10.43
CA GLY A 189 -8.26 -4.60 -10.09
C GLY A 189 -8.75 -3.77 -11.27
N PHE A 190 -8.99 -4.42 -12.42
CA PHE A 190 -9.57 -3.79 -13.61
C PHE A 190 -11.10 -3.77 -13.52
N LEU A 191 -11.70 -4.83 -12.99
CA LEU A 191 -13.14 -4.88 -12.68
C LEU A 191 -13.38 -4.83 -11.17
N PRO A 192 -14.60 -4.45 -10.71
CA PRO A 192 -15.00 -4.58 -9.32
C PRO A 192 -14.98 -6.05 -8.88
N GLY A 193 -14.16 -6.37 -7.89
CA GLY A 193 -14.03 -7.70 -7.31
C GLY A 193 -14.75 -7.82 -5.98
N PHE A 194 -16.09 -7.78 -5.99
CA PHE A 194 -16.86 -8.01 -4.76
C PHE A 194 -16.53 -9.42 -4.21
N ASN A 195 -15.91 -9.48 -3.03
CA ASN A 195 -15.40 -10.69 -2.34
C ASN A 195 -14.13 -11.36 -2.90
N PHE A 196 -13.43 -10.78 -3.87
CA PHE A 196 -12.17 -11.35 -4.37
C PHE A 196 -11.00 -10.45 -4.05
N PRO A 197 -9.88 -11.00 -3.53
CA PRO A 197 -8.71 -10.19 -3.27
C PRO A 197 -8.12 -9.62 -4.56
N ARG A 198 -7.89 -8.32 -4.59
CA ARG A 198 -7.16 -7.53 -5.57
C ARG A 198 -5.67 -7.78 -5.40
N LEU A 199 -5.06 -8.13 -6.52
CA LEU A 199 -3.68 -8.50 -6.71
C LEU A 199 -3.17 -9.55 -5.72
N PRO A 200 -3.84 -10.72 -5.64
CA PRO A 200 -3.56 -11.75 -4.65
C PRO A 200 -2.21 -12.42 -4.90
N LEU A 201 -1.68 -13.06 -3.86
CA LEU A 201 -0.58 -14.00 -4.02
C LEU A 201 -1.14 -15.39 -4.35
N ARG A 202 -0.52 -16.02 -5.34
CA ARG A 202 -0.95 -17.32 -5.87
C ARG A 202 0.00 -18.41 -5.41
N CYS A 203 -0.53 -19.60 -5.21
CA CYS A 203 0.23 -20.80 -4.92
C CYS A 203 -0.19 -21.95 -5.84
N PHE A 204 0.77 -22.55 -6.55
CA PHE A 204 0.52 -23.74 -7.36
C PHE A 204 0.62 -25.02 -6.52
N ILE A 205 -0.42 -25.83 -6.61
CA ILE A 205 -0.58 -27.12 -5.94
C ILE A 205 -0.65 -28.22 -7.01
N PRO A 206 0.36 -29.10 -7.14
CA PRO A 206 0.31 -30.22 -8.07
C PRO A 206 -0.56 -31.36 -7.50
N ALA A 207 -1.86 -31.11 -7.35
CA ALA A 207 -2.85 -32.08 -6.87
C ALA A 207 -3.40 -32.95 -8.02
N GLY A 208 -3.31 -34.27 -7.85
CA GLY A 208 -3.82 -35.25 -8.82
C GLY A 208 -3.26 -35.07 -10.23
N ASP A 209 -4.13 -35.18 -11.23
CA ASP A 209 -3.76 -35.04 -12.64
C ASP A 209 -3.88 -33.60 -13.16
N LYS A 210 -4.65 -32.73 -12.50
CA LYS A 210 -5.06 -31.40 -13.02
C LYS A 210 -4.29 -30.23 -12.41
N GLY A 211 -3.77 -30.35 -11.18
CA GLY A 211 -3.19 -29.23 -10.43
C GLY A 211 -4.23 -28.17 -10.03
N GLU A 212 -3.85 -27.23 -9.15
CA GLU A 212 -4.70 -26.12 -8.70
C GLU A 212 -3.88 -24.87 -8.40
N PHE A 213 -4.43 -23.67 -8.67
CA PHE A 213 -3.93 -22.42 -8.11
C PHE A 213 -4.79 -21.99 -6.91
N LEU A 214 -4.11 -21.67 -5.81
CA LEU A 214 -4.72 -21.13 -4.61
C LEU A 214 -4.37 -19.66 -4.47
N SER A 215 -5.38 -18.79 -4.57
CA SER A 215 -5.25 -17.36 -4.32
C SER A 215 -5.45 -17.01 -2.84
N ARG A 216 -4.59 -16.14 -2.32
CA ARG A 216 -4.65 -15.62 -0.96
C ARG A 216 -4.39 -14.10 -0.92
N PRO A 217 -5.14 -13.35 -0.08
CA PRO A 217 -4.81 -11.97 0.24
C PRO A 217 -3.36 -11.85 0.75
N ARG A 218 -2.67 -10.76 0.41
CA ARG A 218 -1.23 -10.58 0.68
C ARG A 218 -0.88 -10.65 2.17
N ASN A 219 -1.71 -10.02 3.00
CA ASN A 219 -1.57 -9.96 4.46
C ASN A 219 -1.63 -11.35 5.12
N VAL A 220 -2.36 -12.30 4.53
CA VAL A 220 -2.47 -13.70 4.98
C VAL A 220 -1.37 -14.56 4.34
N ALA A 221 -1.15 -14.38 3.04
CA ALA A 221 -0.19 -15.14 2.24
C ALA A 221 1.25 -15.01 2.74
N ILE A 222 1.66 -13.84 3.27
CA ILE A 222 3.00 -13.63 3.85
C ILE A 222 3.35 -14.61 4.98
N ARG A 223 2.32 -15.20 5.62
CA ARG A 223 2.42 -16.24 6.63
C ARG A 223 2.07 -17.62 6.07
N GLU A 224 0.92 -17.76 5.40
CA GLU A 224 0.42 -19.06 4.93
C GLU A 224 1.28 -19.66 3.82
N LEU A 225 1.74 -18.83 2.89
CA LEU A 225 2.56 -19.22 1.75
C LEU A 225 4.05 -18.97 2.01
N ALA A 226 4.44 -18.80 3.28
CA ALA A 226 5.82 -18.63 3.67
C ALA A 226 6.64 -19.90 3.37
N PRO A 227 7.97 -19.78 3.20
CA PRO A 227 8.84 -20.89 2.87
C PRO A 227 8.66 -22.01 3.87
N ARG A 228 8.56 -23.23 3.33
CA ARG A 228 8.43 -24.49 4.06
C ARG A 228 7.13 -24.64 4.84
N ASN A 229 6.21 -23.67 4.80
CA ASN A 229 4.90 -23.85 5.41
C ASN A 229 4.10 -24.95 4.67
N VAL A 230 3.09 -25.49 5.33
CA VAL A 230 2.25 -26.56 4.78
C VAL A 230 0.86 -26.02 4.47
N VAL A 231 0.44 -26.21 3.22
CA VAL A 231 -0.91 -25.97 2.73
C VAL A 231 -1.65 -27.30 2.71
N TYR A 232 -2.85 -27.32 3.27
CA TYR A 232 -3.74 -28.49 3.24
C TYR A 232 -4.71 -28.36 2.07
N TYR A 233 -4.73 -29.35 1.18
CA TYR A 233 -5.62 -29.39 0.01
C TYR A 233 -6.05 -30.82 -0.28
N GLU A 234 -7.36 -31.05 -0.47
CA GLU A 234 -7.95 -32.38 -0.73
C GLU A 234 -7.42 -33.50 0.20
N SER A 235 -7.42 -33.25 1.52
CA SER A 235 -6.89 -34.17 2.55
C SER A 235 -5.40 -34.52 2.43
N SER A 236 -4.65 -33.84 1.57
CA SER A 236 -3.21 -33.99 1.38
C SER A 236 -2.47 -32.76 1.89
N LYS A 237 -1.21 -32.98 2.30
CA LYS A 237 -0.29 -31.93 2.74
C LYS A 237 0.66 -31.55 1.61
N PHE A 238 0.78 -30.25 1.37
CA PHE A 238 1.65 -29.67 0.35
C PHE A 238 2.57 -28.64 0.99
N GLN A 239 3.87 -28.85 0.89
CA GLN A 239 4.84 -27.92 1.46
C GLN A 239 5.25 -26.87 0.43
N ILE A 240 5.37 -25.61 0.84
CA ILE A 240 5.96 -24.53 0.02
C ILE A 240 7.46 -24.80 -0.13
N THR A 241 7.89 -25.22 -1.32
CA THR A 241 9.28 -25.62 -1.60
C THR A 241 10.02 -24.65 -2.49
N LYS A 242 9.29 -23.88 -3.29
CA LYS A 242 9.89 -23.00 -4.31
C LYS A 242 9.10 -21.70 -4.42
N THR A 243 9.79 -20.60 -4.69
CA THR A 243 9.20 -19.37 -5.20
C THR A 243 9.50 -19.29 -6.69
N ARG A 244 8.58 -18.72 -7.48
CA ARG A 244 8.91 -18.38 -8.86
C ARG A 244 10.01 -17.32 -8.89
N VAL A 245 10.93 -17.48 -9.84
CA VAL A 245 12.05 -16.56 -10.09
C VAL A 245 11.94 -16.13 -11.55
N SER A 246 12.18 -14.85 -11.80
CA SER A 246 12.11 -14.31 -13.16
C SER A 246 13.32 -14.79 -13.97
N LEU A 247 13.22 -14.82 -15.30
CA LEU A 247 14.34 -15.19 -16.19
C LEU A 247 15.59 -14.32 -16.00
N LYS A 248 15.42 -13.09 -15.50
CA LYS A 248 16.49 -12.14 -15.16
C LYS A 248 17.16 -12.43 -13.80
N GLY A 249 16.78 -13.51 -13.13
CA GLY A 249 17.20 -13.86 -11.77
C GLY A 249 16.32 -13.23 -10.69
N VAL A 250 16.74 -13.40 -9.43
CA VAL A 250 16.07 -12.82 -8.27
C VAL A 250 16.42 -11.34 -8.15
N ASN A 251 15.40 -10.48 -8.12
CA ASN A 251 15.57 -9.07 -7.84
C ASN A 251 15.29 -8.81 -6.36
N TYR A 252 16.32 -8.38 -5.63
CA TYR A 252 16.20 -7.99 -4.23
C TYR A 252 15.97 -6.48 -4.10
N ASN A 253 15.07 -6.12 -3.21
CA ASN A 253 14.81 -4.75 -2.80
C ASN A 253 15.46 -4.50 -1.45
N SER A 254 16.41 -3.57 -1.42
CA SER A 254 17.01 -3.10 -0.18
C SER A 254 16.06 -2.14 0.53
N VAL A 255 15.75 -2.44 1.78
CA VAL A 255 14.81 -1.67 2.61
C VAL A 255 15.43 -1.46 3.98
N SER A 256 15.37 -0.23 4.50
CA SER A 256 15.76 0.08 5.86
C SER A 256 14.53 0.50 6.66
N CYS A 257 14.44 0.02 7.90
CA CYS A 257 13.25 0.16 8.73
C CYS A 257 13.62 0.92 10.00
N CYS A 258 12.87 1.97 10.32
CA CYS A 258 13.08 2.72 11.55
C CYS A 258 12.51 1.93 12.73
N GLU A 259 13.37 1.50 13.65
CA GLU A 259 12.98 0.77 14.86
C GLU A 259 12.14 1.63 15.82
N LYS A 260 12.24 2.97 15.74
CA LYS A 260 11.58 3.91 16.66
C LYS A 260 10.16 4.30 16.24
N CYS A 261 9.87 4.46 14.96
CA CYS A 261 8.53 4.87 14.50
C CYS A 261 7.90 3.90 13.51
N GLY A 262 8.63 2.88 13.03
CA GLY A 262 8.12 1.91 12.05
C GLY A 262 8.11 2.39 10.60
N TYR A 263 8.62 3.60 10.31
CA TYR A 263 8.73 4.11 8.94
C TYR A 263 9.80 3.35 8.13
N PHE A 264 9.55 3.01 6.88
CA PHE A 264 10.55 2.37 6.02
C PHE A 264 11.09 3.29 4.92
N HIS A 265 12.32 3.01 4.50
CA HIS A 265 13.05 3.71 3.46
C HIS A 265 13.50 2.71 2.37
N GLU A 266 13.46 3.13 1.13
CA GLU A 266 13.87 2.34 -0.03
C GLU A 266 14.50 3.22 -1.11
N GLY A 267 15.17 2.59 -2.08
CA GLY A 267 15.81 3.31 -3.19
C GLY A 267 16.89 4.26 -2.70
N THR A 268 16.79 5.54 -3.07
CA THR A 268 17.77 6.58 -2.70
C THR A 268 17.85 6.82 -1.19
N THR A 269 16.75 6.60 -0.47
CA THR A 269 16.65 6.85 0.98
C THR A 269 17.15 5.68 1.83
N PHE A 270 17.40 4.51 1.22
CA PHE A 270 17.84 3.30 1.93
C PHE A 270 19.11 3.52 2.76
N ASN A 271 20.08 4.24 2.20
CA ASN A 271 21.39 4.47 2.83
C ASN A 271 21.40 5.61 3.85
N HIS A 272 20.27 6.30 4.06
CA HIS A 272 20.21 7.36 5.06
C HIS A 272 20.43 6.78 6.46
N ASN A 273 21.24 7.48 7.25
CA ASN A 273 21.49 7.09 8.64
C ASN A 273 20.40 7.61 9.58
N THR A 274 19.54 8.53 9.11
CA THR A 274 18.46 9.13 9.89
C THR A 274 17.10 8.90 9.22
N CYS A 275 16.08 8.70 10.04
CA CYS A 275 14.71 8.48 9.60
C CYS A 275 14.09 9.80 9.14
N GLN A 276 13.55 9.85 7.92
CA GLN A 276 12.88 11.04 7.39
C GLN A 276 11.58 11.41 8.11
N ASN A 277 10.96 10.46 8.83
CA ASN A 277 9.72 10.72 9.56
C ASN A 277 9.94 11.24 10.98
N CYS A 278 10.89 10.65 11.74
CA CYS A 278 11.09 11.00 13.16
C CYS A 278 12.51 11.46 13.52
N GLY A 279 13.43 11.52 12.56
CA GLY A 279 14.81 11.97 12.75
C GLY A 279 15.76 11.01 13.47
N SER A 280 15.28 9.87 14.01
CA SER A 280 16.14 8.93 14.74
C SER A 280 17.10 8.17 13.82
N ALA A 281 18.16 7.59 14.41
CA ALA A 281 19.07 6.71 13.68
C ALA A 281 18.34 5.47 13.12
N VAL A 282 18.70 5.05 11.91
CA VAL A 282 18.18 3.84 11.25
C VAL A 282 19.28 2.79 11.15
N THR A 283 19.13 1.72 11.93
CA THR A 283 20.08 0.62 12.13
C THR A 283 19.64 -0.66 11.42
N ASP A 284 18.34 -0.92 11.37
CA ASP A 284 17.76 -2.13 10.76
C ASP A 284 17.72 -2.01 9.23
N ARG A 285 18.66 -2.69 8.57
CA ARG A 285 18.82 -2.70 7.12
C ARG A 285 18.67 -4.11 6.58
N LEU A 286 17.82 -4.25 5.56
CA LEU A 286 17.54 -5.50 4.88
C LEU A 286 18.01 -5.37 3.44
N ASP A 287 19.19 -5.90 3.14
CA ASP A 287 19.73 -5.87 1.78
C ASP A 287 18.96 -6.81 0.83
N TYR A 288 18.51 -7.96 1.36
CA TYR A 288 17.88 -9.05 0.61
C TYR A 288 16.37 -9.13 0.86
N GLY A 289 15.65 -8.04 0.63
CA GLY A 289 14.18 -8.06 0.63
C GLY A 289 13.63 -8.64 -0.66
N LEU A 290 12.94 -9.78 -0.61
CA LEU A 290 12.30 -10.39 -1.77
C LEU A 290 10.79 -10.14 -1.75
N LYS A 291 10.27 -9.43 -2.74
CA LYS A 291 8.82 -9.33 -2.96
C LYS A 291 8.27 -10.71 -3.26
N MET A 292 7.23 -11.12 -2.52
CA MET A 292 6.61 -12.42 -2.75
C MET A 292 6.00 -12.47 -4.15
N ASP A 293 6.26 -13.57 -4.83
CA ASP A 293 5.63 -13.94 -6.10
C ASP A 293 4.90 -15.28 -5.92
N THR A 294 4.53 -15.92 -7.03
CA THR A 294 3.84 -17.19 -7.05
C THR A 294 4.65 -18.28 -6.37
N MET A 295 4.06 -18.91 -5.36
CA MET A 295 4.68 -20.00 -4.61
C MET A 295 4.36 -21.35 -5.24
N ILE A 296 5.31 -22.28 -5.20
CA ILE A 296 5.16 -23.63 -5.74
C ILE A 296 5.31 -24.62 -4.60
N THR A 297 4.36 -25.56 -4.52
CA THR A 297 4.36 -26.59 -3.49
C THR A 297 4.81 -27.96 -4.01
N ARG A 298 5.20 -28.81 -3.07
CA ARG A 298 5.46 -30.23 -3.30
C ARG A 298 4.68 -31.05 -2.27
N ARG A 299 4.04 -32.13 -2.73
CA ARG A 299 3.34 -33.07 -1.84
C ARG A 299 4.32 -33.66 -0.82
N ARG A 300 3.94 -33.67 0.46
CA ARG A 300 4.77 -34.21 1.54
C ARG A 300 3.91 -35.03 2.49
N GLU A 301 4.32 -36.26 2.77
CA GLU A 301 3.55 -37.19 3.63
C GLU A 301 4.07 -37.27 5.06
N ARG A 302 5.32 -36.85 5.32
CA ARG A 302 5.98 -36.93 6.63
C ARG A 302 5.98 -35.60 7.37
N ILE A 303 5.63 -35.65 8.66
CA ILE A 303 5.74 -34.53 9.61
C ILE A 303 7.20 -34.37 10.03
N THR A 304 7.72 -33.14 10.05
CA THR A 304 9.08 -32.82 10.51
C THR A 304 9.10 -31.98 11.78
N CYS A 305 10.21 -32.00 12.53
CA CYS A 305 10.41 -31.11 13.68
C CYS A 305 10.18 -29.63 13.33
N ASP A 306 10.62 -29.18 12.15
CA ASP A 306 10.36 -27.81 11.64
C ASP A 306 8.86 -27.50 11.44
N GLU A 307 8.04 -28.51 11.10
CA GLU A 307 6.59 -28.34 10.98
C GLU A 307 5.98 -28.13 12.36
N GLU A 308 6.45 -28.89 13.34
CA GLU A 308 6.02 -28.78 14.74
C GLU A 308 6.46 -27.44 15.37
N GLU A 309 7.69 -26.97 15.11
CA GLU A 309 8.14 -25.66 15.57
C GLU A 309 7.37 -24.50 14.92
N ARG A 310 7.04 -24.60 13.62
CA ARG A 310 6.21 -23.59 12.93
C ARG A 310 4.81 -23.50 13.52
N LEU A 311 4.18 -24.65 13.78
CA LEU A 311 2.87 -24.70 14.44
C LEU A 311 2.93 -24.12 15.85
N LYS A 312 4.06 -24.29 16.56
CA LYS A 312 4.25 -23.78 17.93
C LYS A 312 4.62 -22.30 18.03
N TYR A 313 5.48 -21.78 17.15
CA TYR A 313 6.10 -20.46 17.32
C TYR A 313 5.86 -19.47 16.17
N GLY A 314 5.49 -19.97 14.99
CA GLY A 314 5.21 -19.14 13.82
C GLY A 314 6.41 -18.37 13.24
N TYR A 315 6.09 -17.32 12.51
CA TYR A 315 7.05 -16.46 11.81
C TYR A 315 7.24 -15.12 12.54
N ASN A 316 8.41 -14.50 12.38
CA ASN A 316 8.65 -13.13 12.80
C ASN A 316 8.18 -12.17 11.70
N LEU A 317 6.96 -11.65 11.86
CA LEU A 317 6.37 -10.66 10.97
C LEU A 317 6.56 -9.27 11.56
N THR A 318 7.03 -8.33 10.76
CA THR A 318 7.08 -6.91 11.12
C THR A 318 6.34 -6.08 10.09
N THR A 319 5.52 -5.15 10.55
CA THR A 319 4.85 -4.18 9.70
C THR A 319 5.54 -2.82 9.75
N HIS A 320 5.66 -2.20 8.58
CA HIS A 320 6.25 -0.89 8.40
C HIS A 320 5.36 -0.07 7.47
N PHE A 321 5.43 1.26 7.56
CA PHE A 321 4.63 2.13 6.71
C PHE A 321 5.45 3.27 6.10
N ARG A 322 4.90 3.89 5.07
CA ARG A 322 5.43 5.11 4.45
C ARG A 322 4.26 5.97 3.98
N TYR A 323 4.26 7.25 4.37
CA TYR A 323 3.23 8.19 3.92
C TYR A 323 3.40 8.49 2.42
N ALA A 324 2.28 8.75 1.74
CA ALA A 324 2.32 9.36 0.43
C ALA A 324 2.66 10.85 0.54
N ASP A 325 3.39 11.37 -0.45
CA ASP A 325 3.88 12.76 -0.43
C ASP A 325 2.71 13.76 -0.36
N GLY A 326 2.75 14.67 0.62
CA GLY A 326 1.74 15.71 0.81
C GLY A 326 0.38 15.21 1.33
N LYS A 327 0.25 13.91 1.67
CA LYS A 327 -1.00 13.30 2.12
C LYS A 327 -1.01 12.93 3.61
N LYS A 328 -0.20 13.65 4.40
CA LYS A 328 -0.07 13.48 5.85
C LYS A 328 -0.85 14.60 6.56
N LYS A 329 -1.76 14.22 7.46
CA LYS A 329 -2.49 15.14 8.34
C LYS A 329 -2.19 14.80 9.79
N GLU A 330 -2.04 15.81 10.64
CA GLU A 330 -1.75 15.64 12.07
C GLU A 330 -2.87 16.21 12.92
N GLY A 331 -3.12 15.60 14.07
CA GLY A 331 -4.17 16.01 14.97
C GLY A 331 -3.85 15.63 16.40
N VAL A 332 -4.49 16.31 17.35
CA VAL A 332 -4.31 16.08 18.78
C VAL A 332 -5.69 15.91 19.42
N VAL A 333 -5.82 14.86 20.21
CA VAL A 333 -7.01 14.62 21.04
C VAL A 333 -6.70 15.11 22.44
N SER A 334 -7.44 16.12 22.88
CA SER A 334 -7.23 16.79 24.17
C SER A 334 -8.53 16.93 24.96
N LEU A 335 -8.39 17.05 26.28
CA LEU A 335 -9.47 17.46 27.18
C LEU A 335 -9.73 18.97 27.07
N GLU A 336 -10.87 19.44 27.60
CA GLU A 336 -11.20 20.87 27.67
C GLU A 336 -10.15 21.70 28.45
N ASP A 337 -9.44 21.07 29.40
CA ASP A 337 -8.38 21.71 30.18
C ASP A 337 -7.04 21.83 29.42
N GLY A 338 -6.98 21.35 28.17
CA GLY A 338 -5.78 21.36 27.31
C GLY A 338 -4.85 20.17 27.51
N THR A 339 -5.20 19.21 28.36
CA THR A 339 -4.40 17.98 28.53
C THR A 339 -4.46 17.13 27.26
N GLU A 340 -3.32 16.96 26.59
CA GLU A 340 -3.21 16.09 25.40
C GLU A 340 -3.21 14.61 25.80
N LEU A 341 -4.12 13.82 25.24
CA LEU A 341 -4.23 12.38 25.50
C LEU A 341 -3.61 11.56 24.38
N LEU A 342 -3.88 11.91 23.12
CA LEU A 342 -3.40 11.21 21.93
C LEU A 342 -2.85 12.20 20.90
N ARG A 343 -1.73 11.85 20.27
CA ARG A 343 -1.31 12.47 19.00
C ARG A 343 -1.63 11.53 17.85
N LEU A 344 -2.25 12.07 16.82
CA LEU A 344 -2.71 11.35 15.65
C LEU A 344 -1.95 11.80 14.42
N THR A 345 -1.64 10.85 13.56
CA THR A 345 -1.17 11.13 12.21
C THR A 345 -1.94 10.27 11.23
N TYR A 346 -2.74 10.92 10.39
CA TYR A 346 -3.48 10.28 9.31
C TYR A 346 -2.67 10.34 8.02
N GLY A 347 -2.62 9.22 7.31
CA GLY A 347 -1.99 9.10 6.00
C GLY A 347 -2.98 8.55 4.98
N GLU A 348 -3.32 9.34 3.97
CA GLU A 348 -4.14 8.88 2.85
C GLU A 348 -3.26 8.16 1.82
N THR A 349 -3.71 7.01 1.31
CA THR A 349 -2.97 6.21 0.30
C THR A 349 -1.51 5.91 0.69
N ALA A 350 -1.25 5.66 1.97
CA ALA A 350 0.05 5.30 2.47
C ALA A 350 0.44 3.87 2.05
N GLU A 351 1.74 3.62 1.91
CA GLU A 351 2.23 2.27 1.64
C GLU A 351 2.48 1.54 2.95
N ILE A 352 1.87 0.37 3.11
CA ILE A 352 2.19 -0.59 4.17
C ILE A 352 3.06 -1.69 3.58
N ARG A 353 4.12 -2.04 4.30
CA ARG A 353 5.02 -3.13 3.97
C ARG A 353 5.08 -4.11 5.12
N ARG A 354 4.69 -5.37 4.86
CA ARG A 354 4.83 -6.47 5.82
C ARG A 354 5.99 -7.34 5.42
N ILE A 355 6.87 -7.62 6.38
CA ILE A 355 8.12 -8.32 6.16
C ILE A 355 8.13 -9.59 7.02
N ASN A 356 8.31 -10.74 6.38
CA ASN A 356 8.58 -12.00 7.06
C ASN A 356 10.09 -12.20 7.18
N ARG A 357 10.57 -12.08 8.41
CA ARG A 357 11.99 -12.14 8.77
C ARG A 357 12.48 -13.54 9.12
N GLY A 358 11.69 -14.57 8.81
CA GLY A 358 12.01 -15.97 9.10
C GLY A 358 11.27 -16.53 10.30
N LEU A 359 11.74 -17.67 10.80
CA LEU A 359 11.13 -18.37 11.94
C LEU A 359 11.48 -17.67 13.25
N ARG A 360 10.51 -17.55 14.16
CA ARG A 360 10.65 -16.77 15.41
C ARG A 360 11.76 -17.28 16.35
N ARG A 361 12.06 -18.58 16.32
CA ARG A 361 13.09 -19.23 17.16
C ARG A 361 14.39 -19.59 16.44
N SER A 362 14.51 -19.29 15.14
CA SER A 362 15.74 -19.56 14.39
C SER A 362 16.84 -18.59 14.79
N GLN A 363 18.07 -19.08 14.96
CA GLN A 363 19.25 -18.22 15.10
C GLN A 363 19.65 -17.55 13.78
N VAL A 364 19.28 -18.18 12.66
CA VAL A 364 19.48 -17.63 11.31
C VAL A 364 18.33 -16.68 11.00
N LYS A 365 18.65 -15.41 10.74
CA LYS A 365 17.69 -14.40 10.27
C LYS A 365 17.34 -14.66 8.80
N GLY A 366 16.07 -14.49 8.45
CA GLY A 366 15.56 -14.67 7.08
C GLY A 366 15.53 -16.13 6.63
N PHE A 367 15.37 -16.30 5.31
CA PHE A 367 15.32 -17.58 4.61
C PHE A 367 16.55 -17.77 3.72
N THR A 368 16.80 -19.01 3.32
CA THR A 368 17.83 -19.36 2.35
C THR A 368 17.18 -19.73 1.02
N LEU A 369 17.59 -19.08 -0.06
CA LEU A 369 17.03 -19.22 -1.40
C LEU A 369 18.12 -19.59 -2.41
N ASP A 370 17.87 -20.60 -3.23
CA ASP A 370 18.65 -20.86 -4.43
C ASP A 370 18.22 -19.87 -5.53
N THR A 371 19.10 -18.95 -5.92
CA THR A 371 18.74 -17.80 -6.77
C THR A 371 18.49 -18.17 -8.23
N GLN A 372 18.92 -19.34 -8.68
CA GLN A 372 18.69 -19.83 -10.04
C GLN A 372 17.40 -20.64 -10.11
N THR A 373 17.22 -21.57 -9.18
CA THR A 373 16.09 -22.51 -9.22
C THR A 373 14.86 -21.99 -8.49
N GLY A 374 15.01 -21.03 -7.57
CA GLY A 374 13.95 -20.54 -6.69
C GLY A 374 13.61 -21.48 -5.53
N GLU A 375 14.36 -22.57 -5.34
CA GLU A 375 14.11 -23.53 -4.26
C GLU A 375 14.55 -22.98 -2.90
N TRP A 376 13.73 -23.22 -1.87
CA TRP A 376 14.02 -22.80 -0.49
C TRP A 376 14.94 -23.81 0.21
N GLY A 377 16.17 -23.39 0.53
CA GLY A 377 17.21 -24.21 1.17
C GLY A 377 17.05 -24.37 2.68
N ASP A 378 17.78 -25.34 3.27
CA ASP A 378 17.84 -25.53 4.74
C ASP A 378 18.67 -24.45 5.43
N THR A 379 18.08 -23.82 6.45
CA THR A 379 18.77 -22.86 7.32
C THR A 379 19.87 -23.51 8.17
N ASN A 380 19.81 -24.84 8.36
CA ASN A 380 20.77 -25.60 9.17
C ASN A 380 21.97 -26.15 8.39
N GLY A 381 22.18 -25.72 7.13
CA GLY A 381 23.38 -26.07 6.36
C GLY A 381 23.48 -27.55 5.94
N ASN A 382 22.46 -28.37 6.20
CA ASN A 382 22.45 -29.81 5.90
C ASN A 382 22.00 -30.12 4.45
N ASN A 383 22.36 -29.28 3.49
CA ASN A 383 22.11 -29.57 2.09
C ASN A 383 23.14 -30.62 1.61
N SER A 384 22.65 -31.80 1.25
CA SER A 384 23.44 -32.87 0.60
C SER A 384 23.82 -32.57 -0.86
N THR A 385 23.56 -31.35 -1.35
CA THR A 385 24.02 -30.85 -2.65
C THR A 385 24.57 -29.44 -2.48
N PRO A 386 25.88 -29.20 -2.67
CA PRO A 386 26.45 -27.87 -2.61
C PRO A 386 26.10 -27.14 -3.91
N SER A 387 24.96 -26.44 -3.98
CA SER A 387 24.75 -25.43 -5.02
C SER A 387 25.52 -24.17 -4.62
N GLN A 388 26.40 -23.69 -5.51
CA GLN A 388 27.26 -22.52 -5.28
C GLN A 388 26.51 -21.17 -5.24
N GLN A 389 25.16 -21.17 -5.24
CA GLN A 389 24.31 -19.98 -5.46
C GLN A 389 23.21 -19.77 -4.42
N LEU A 390 23.39 -20.32 -3.21
CA LEU A 390 22.47 -20.12 -2.10
C LEU A 390 22.65 -18.73 -1.49
N GLN A 391 21.61 -17.90 -1.53
CA GLN A 391 21.54 -16.63 -0.80
C GLN A 391 20.83 -16.84 0.54
N SER A 392 21.49 -16.55 1.65
CA SER A 392 20.88 -16.54 2.99
C SER A 392 20.48 -15.13 3.42
N GLY A 393 19.63 -15.02 4.44
CA GLY A 393 19.16 -13.72 4.94
C GLY A 393 18.07 -13.09 4.08
N VAL A 394 17.38 -13.88 3.25
CA VAL A 394 16.29 -13.38 2.40
C VAL A 394 15.05 -13.13 3.24
N ASN A 395 14.51 -11.92 3.19
CA ASN A 395 13.28 -11.55 3.90
C ASN A 395 12.14 -11.41 2.90
N LEU A 396 11.02 -12.11 3.12
CA LEU A 396 9.88 -11.98 2.21
C LEU A 396 9.09 -10.72 2.51
N MET A 397 8.61 -10.04 1.47
CA MET A 397 7.88 -8.78 1.60
C MET A 397 6.60 -8.79 0.77
N VAL A 398 5.56 -8.21 1.36
CA VAL A 398 4.35 -7.80 0.65
C VAL A 398 4.10 -6.32 0.92
N SER A 399 3.64 -5.61 -0.11
CA SER A 399 3.22 -4.22 0.00
C SER A 399 1.73 -4.11 -0.25
N ASP A 400 1.10 -3.14 0.39
CA ASP A 400 -0.24 -2.67 0.08
C ASP A 400 -0.32 -1.15 0.17
N THR A 401 -1.32 -0.57 -0.48
CA THR A 401 -1.58 0.87 -0.43
C THR A 401 -2.95 1.10 0.19
N CYS A 402 -3.00 1.77 1.34
CA CYS A 402 -4.21 1.93 2.13
C CYS A 402 -4.17 3.22 2.95
N ASN A 403 -5.32 3.59 3.52
CA ASN A 403 -5.35 4.65 4.51
C ASN A 403 -4.85 4.12 5.85
N ILE A 404 -4.05 4.93 6.54
CA ILE A 404 -3.47 4.58 7.83
C ILE A 404 -3.72 5.68 8.87
N LEU A 405 -3.78 5.26 10.13
CA LEU A 405 -3.84 6.14 11.28
C LEU A 405 -2.80 5.67 12.29
N VAL A 406 -1.82 6.52 12.56
CA VAL A 406 -0.83 6.31 13.63
C VAL A 406 -1.32 7.06 14.86
N VAL A 407 -1.49 6.33 15.96
CA VAL A 407 -1.93 6.84 17.27
C VAL A 407 -0.76 6.72 18.24
N GLU A 408 -0.38 7.85 18.84
CA GLU A 408 0.61 7.95 19.91
C GLU A 408 -0.10 8.32 21.22
N PRO A 409 -0.30 7.37 22.15
CA PRO A 409 -0.81 7.71 23.48
C PRO A 409 0.25 8.43 24.32
N LEU A 410 -0.11 9.59 24.87
CA LEU A 410 0.83 10.46 25.58
C LEU A 410 0.88 10.18 27.10
N LYS A 411 -0.24 9.73 27.68
CA LYS A 411 -0.37 9.41 29.10
C LYS A 411 -0.19 7.91 29.36
N LEU A 412 1.07 7.45 29.44
CA LEU A 412 1.40 6.04 29.59
C LEU A 412 1.72 5.65 31.05
N PRO A 413 1.25 4.49 31.55
CA PRO A 413 1.63 3.99 32.87
C PRO A 413 3.06 3.45 32.84
N GLY A 414 3.98 4.07 33.57
CA GLY A 414 5.42 3.78 33.47
C GLY A 414 5.81 2.30 33.69
N LYS A 415 5.19 1.59 34.63
CA LYS A 415 5.54 0.18 34.95
C LYS A 415 4.75 -0.87 34.15
N GLN A 416 3.65 -0.49 33.49
CA GLN A 416 2.73 -1.41 32.79
C GLN A 416 2.43 -0.94 31.36
N MET A 417 3.41 -0.26 30.75
CA MET A 417 3.25 0.39 29.46
C MET A 417 2.88 -0.61 28.35
N ASN A 418 3.52 -1.79 28.33
CA ASN A 418 3.27 -2.80 27.30
C ASN A 418 1.87 -3.42 27.43
N GLU A 419 1.44 -3.76 28.65
CA GLU A 419 0.12 -4.31 28.93
C GLU A 419 -0.97 -3.29 28.62
N PHE A 420 -0.74 -2.02 28.98
CA PHE A 420 -1.62 -0.91 28.65
C PHE A 420 -1.76 -0.73 27.15
N LEU A 421 -0.65 -0.60 26.40
CA LEU A 421 -0.66 -0.38 24.95
C LEU A 421 -1.28 -1.56 24.20
N THR A 422 -0.96 -2.78 24.63
CA THR A 422 -1.56 -4.01 24.08
C THR A 422 -3.06 -4.03 24.30
N THR A 423 -3.52 -3.72 25.51
CA THR A 423 -4.94 -3.69 25.83
C THR A 423 -5.67 -2.55 25.11
N PHE A 424 -5.08 -1.36 25.06
CA PHE A 424 -5.65 -0.18 24.41
C PHE A 424 -5.77 -0.37 22.90
N GLN A 425 -4.76 -0.96 22.24
CA GLN A 425 -4.82 -1.30 20.82
C GLN A 425 -6.06 -2.13 20.49
N TYR A 426 -6.27 -3.27 21.17
CA TYR A 426 -7.39 -4.15 20.87
C TYR A 426 -8.74 -3.58 21.31
N ALA A 427 -8.78 -2.78 22.38
CA ALA A 427 -10.00 -2.09 22.78
C ALA A 427 -10.42 -1.05 21.73
N LEU A 428 -9.47 -0.25 21.23
CA LEU A 428 -9.72 0.76 20.21
C LEU A 428 -10.05 0.11 18.86
N GLU A 429 -9.33 -0.93 18.45
CA GLU A 429 -9.63 -1.71 17.23
C GLU A 429 -11.08 -2.22 17.24
N ARG A 430 -11.49 -2.88 18.33
CA ARG A 430 -12.86 -3.41 18.45
C ARG A 430 -13.91 -2.31 18.55
N ALA A 431 -13.58 -1.17 19.17
CA ALA A 431 -14.48 -0.02 19.23
C ALA A 431 -14.71 0.57 17.83
N ILE A 432 -13.65 0.72 17.02
CA ILE A 432 -13.74 1.19 15.64
C ILE A 432 -14.58 0.20 14.82
N GLN A 433 -14.25 -1.10 14.89
CA GLN A 433 -15.01 -2.14 14.18
C GLN A 433 -16.49 -2.12 14.56
N ALA A 434 -16.81 -2.03 15.85
CA ALA A 434 -18.19 -2.06 16.31
C ALA A 434 -18.98 -0.78 16.01
N TYR A 435 -18.33 0.40 16.07
CA TYR A 435 -18.98 1.69 15.83
C TYR A 435 -19.25 1.91 14.34
N TYR A 436 -18.26 1.59 13.50
CA TYR A 436 -18.37 1.73 12.04
C TYR A 436 -18.91 0.48 11.34
N LYS A 437 -19.20 -0.58 12.09
CA LYS A 437 -19.76 -1.86 11.61
C LYS A 437 -18.86 -2.55 10.57
N LEU A 438 -17.56 -2.53 10.83
CA LEU A 438 -16.56 -3.24 10.04
C LEU A 438 -16.49 -4.71 10.42
N GLU A 439 -16.22 -5.57 9.45
CA GLU A 439 -15.80 -6.94 9.72
C GLU A 439 -14.37 -6.97 10.29
N MET A 440 -14.01 -8.05 10.99
CA MET A 440 -12.74 -8.15 11.71
C MET A 440 -11.51 -8.03 10.82
N ASP A 441 -11.62 -8.40 9.54
CA ASP A 441 -10.53 -8.38 8.56
C ASP A 441 -10.44 -7.07 7.75
N GLU A 442 -11.35 -6.12 7.96
CA GLU A 442 -11.38 -4.83 7.24
C GLU A 442 -10.48 -3.77 7.88
N LEU A 443 -10.16 -3.93 9.17
CA LEU A 443 -9.28 -3.03 9.92
C LEU A 443 -8.15 -3.84 10.55
N GLY A 444 -6.92 -3.55 10.17
CA GLY A 444 -5.74 -4.11 10.81
C GLY A 444 -5.18 -3.17 11.87
N SER A 445 -4.57 -3.74 12.92
CA SER A 445 -3.83 -2.98 13.92
C SER A 445 -2.50 -3.65 14.28
N GLU A 446 -1.45 -2.85 14.49
CA GLU A 446 -0.14 -3.34 14.93
C GLU A 446 0.60 -2.28 15.77
N ARG A 447 1.40 -2.72 16.73
CA ARG A 447 2.24 -1.86 17.55
C ARG A 447 3.58 -1.62 16.84
N LEU A 448 3.94 -0.36 16.66
CA LEU A 448 5.20 0.07 16.03
C LEU A 448 6.12 0.73 17.06
N GLY A 449 7.40 0.84 16.72
CA GLY A 449 8.30 1.73 17.43
C GLY A 449 8.61 1.31 18.87
N GLU A 450 9.18 0.12 19.05
CA GLU A 450 9.33 -0.54 20.36
C GLU A 450 8.00 -0.68 21.15
N GLY A 451 6.86 -0.57 20.46
CA GLY A 451 5.53 -0.70 21.03
C GLY A 451 4.82 0.61 21.34
N ARG A 452 5.46 1.77 21.14
CA ARG A 452 4.93 3.09 21.54
C ARG A 452 3.80 3.62 20.66
N TYR A 453 3.82 3.29 19.38
CA TYR A 453 2.85 3.78 18.41
C TYR A 453 1.87 2.66 18.05
N LEU A 454 0.60 3.00 17.89
CA LEU A 454 -0.41 2.08 17.38
C LEU A 454 -0.72 2.45 15.93
N LEU A 455 -0.40 1.56 15.00
CA LEU A 455 -0.78 1.70 13.60
C LEU A 455 -2.12 1.00 13.38
N PHE A 456 -3.08 1.74 12.85
CA PHE A 456 -4.31 1.20 12.27
C PHE A 456 -4.28 1.40 10.77
N TRP A 457 -4.79 0.43 10.02
CA TRP A 457 -4.91 0.55 8.57
C TRP A 457 -6.16 -0.15 8.06
N GLU A 458 -6.70 0.38 6.97
CA GLU A 458 -7.82 -0.23 6.28
C GLU A 458 -7.29 -1.40 5.45
N ALA A 459 -7.60 -2.62 5.89
CA ALA A 459 -7.20 -3.85 5.22
C ALA A 459 -8.17 -4.23 4.09
N SER A 460 -9.38 -3.64 4.08
CA SER A 460 -10.30 -3.74 2.95
C SER A 460 -9.77 -3.01 1.73
N GLU A 461 -9.92 -3.67 0.59
CA GLU A 461 -9.55 -3.10 -0.70
C GLU A 461 -10.44 -1.94 -1.05
N GLY A 462 -9.84 -0.85 -1.52
CA GLY A 462 -10.56 0.40 -1.69
C GLY A 462 -10.65 1.25 -0.41
N GLY A 463 -10.19 0.75 0.74
CA GLY A 463 -10.30 1.48 2.01
C GLY A 463 -11.75 1.62 2.47
N ALA A 464 -12.02 1.29 3.74
CA ALA A 464 -13.36 1.48 4.29
C ALA A 464 -13.71 2.98 4.47
N GLY A 465 -12.70 3.86 4.41
CA GLY A 465 -12.87 5.30 4.64
C GLY A 465 -13.12 5.68 6.11
N VAL A 466 -13.08 4.68 6.99
CA VAL A 466 -13.35 4.84 8.41
C VAL A 466 -12.27 5.67 9.09
N LEU A 467 -11.01 5.54 8.69
CA LEU A 467 -9.92 6.30 9.30
C LEU A 467 -9.97 7.78 8.90
N SER A 468 -10.40 8.08 7.67
CA SER A 468 -10.67 9.44 7.20
C SER A 468 -11.81 10.07 8.01
N GLN A 469 -12.94 9.36 8.15
CA GLN A 469 -14.08 9.82 8.93
C GLN A 469 -13.74 10.06 10.39
N LEU A 470 -13.00 9.12 11.01
CA LEU A 470 -12.54 9.23 12.40
C LEU A 470 -11.67 10.47 12.60
N PHE A 471 -10.83 10.81 11.62
CA PHE A 471 -9.96 11.99 11.70
C PHE A 471 -10.70 13.32 11.43
N ASN A 472 -11.81 13.29 10.69
CA ASN A 472 -12.58 14.50 10.36
C ASN A 472 -13.71 14.81 11.36
N ASP A 473 -14.05 13.89 12.26
CA ASP A 473 -15.06 14.07 13.30
C ASP A 473 -14.40 14.43 14.65
N SER A 474 -14.66 15.65 15.13
CA SER A 474 -14.10 16.19 16.37
C SER A 474 -14.49 15.37 17.62
N HIS A 475 -15.58 14.62 17.57
CA HIS A 475 -16.07 13.80 18.69
C HIS A 475 -15.90 12.29 18.46
N ALA A 476 -15.20 11.88 17.40
CA ALA A 476 -15.03 10.46 17.07
C ALA A 476 -14.45 9.66 18.25
N PHE A 477 -13.39 10.16 18.88
CA PHE A 477 -12.73 9.46 20.00
C PHE A 477 -13.58 9.37 21.26
N ARG A 478 -14.50 10.32 21.50
CA ARG A 478 -15.51 10.24 22.55
C ARG A 478 -16.45 9.05 22.31
N HIS A 479 -16.98 8.94 21.10
CA HIS A 479 -17.86 7.83 20.74
C HIS A 479 -17.15 6.46 20.75
N LEU A 480 -15.88 6.42 20.33
CA LEU A 480 -15.07 5.21 20.39
C LEU A 480 -14.74 4.82 21.84
N ALA A 481 -14.48 5.79 22.71
CA ALA A 481 -14.24 5.54 24.13
C ALA A 481 -15.48 4.95 24.82
N ASP A 482 -16.66 5.53 24.60
CA ASP A 482 -17.93 4.99 25.10
C ASP A 482 -18.15 3.54 24.63
N ARG A 483 -17.87 3.29 23.35
CA ARG A 483 -18.01 1.96 22.78
C ARG A 483 -17.00 0.97 23.36
N ALA A 484 -15.76 1.40 23.57
CA ALA A 484 -14.72 0.58 24.19
C ALA A 484 -15.06 0.25 25.66
N LEU A 485 -15.62 1.20 26.42
CA LEU A 485 -16.08 0.98 27.79
C LEU A 485 -17.20 -0.06 27.85
N ASP A 486 -18.15 -0.02 26.91
CA ASP A 486 -19.21 -1.01 26.79
C ASP A 486 -18.66 -2.40 26.43
N ILE A 487 -17.80 -2.49 25.41
CA ILE A 487 -17.14 -3.74 24.99
C ILE A 487 -16.34 -4.35 26.14
N CYS A 488 -15.67 -3.52 26.93
CA CYS A 488 -14.92 -3.94 28.11
C CYS A 488 -15.80 -4.24 29.33
N HIS A 489 -17.13 -4.28 29.20
CA HIS A 489 -18.09 -4.57 30.28
C HIS A 489 -17.96 -3.61 31.48
N PHE A 490 -17.65 -2.33 31.25
CA PHE A 490 -17.65 -1.31 32.29
C PHE A 490 -19.01 -0.62 32.44
N ILE A 491 -19.79 -0.54 31.36
CA ILE A 491 -21.17 -0.03 31.37
C ILE A 491 -22.12 -1.15 31.81
N HIS A 492 -22.05 -2.30 31.12
CA HIS A 492 -22.81 -3.50 31.45
C HIS A 492 -21.87 -4.53 32.06
N ASP A 493 -21.86 -4.63 33.40
CA ASP A 493 -20.94 -5.55 34.08
C ASP A 493 -21.22 -7.01 33.74
N LYS A 494 -20.14 -7.76 33.59
CA LYS A 494 -20.15 -9.19 33.30
C LYS A 494 -19.31 -9.91 34.35
N PRO A 495 -19.92 -10.52 35.37
CA PRO A 495 -19.20 -11.17 36.48
C PRO A 495 -18.23 -12.28 36.04
N SER A 496 -18.47 -12.91 34.89
CA SER A 496 -17.57 -13.95 34.36
C SER A 496 -16.31 -13.39 33.67
N CYS A 497 -16.20 -12.09 33.45
CA CYS A 497 -15.04 -11.44 32.85
C CYS A 497 -14.14 -10.85 33.95
N SER A 498 -13.08 -11.56 34.31
CA SER A 498 -12.12 -11.09 35.32
C SER A 498 -11.18 -10.02 34.74
N VAL A 499 -10.30 -10.43 33.81
CA VAL A 499 -9.23 -9.60 33.23
C VAL A 499 -9.48 -9.33 31.75
N ALA A 500 -9.88 -10.35 30.99
CA ALA A 500 -10.34 -10.27 29.61
C ALA A 500 -11.14 -11.54 29.25
N CYS A 501 -12.01 -11.47 28.25
CA CYS A 501 -12.77 -12.60 27.70
C CYS A 501 -12.98 -12.44 26.18
N TYR A 502 -13.47 -13.48 25.50
CA TYR A 502 -13.68 -13.47 24.04
C TYR A 502 -14.75 -12.47 23.56
N GLU A 503 -15.69 -12.12 24.44
CA GLU A 503 -16.69 -11.09 24.13
C GLU A 503 -16.14 -9.66 24.28
N CYS A 504 -15.01 -9.47 24.98
CA CYS A 504 -14.38 -8.17 25.16
C CYS A 504 -13.07 -8.00 24.36
N LEU A 505 -11.96 -8.65 24.73
CA LEU A 505 -10.62 -8.37 24.18
C LEU A 505 -9.91 -9.61 23.61
N LEU A 506 -10.30 -10.82 24.01
CA LEU A 506 -9.65 -12.04 23.50
C LEU A 506 -10.17 -12.37 22.10
N SER A 507 -9.27 -12.72 21.19
CA SER A 507 -9.59 -13.25 19.88
C SER A 507 -8.65 -14.41 19.53
N TYR A 508 -8.96 -15.16 18.48
CA TYR A 508 -8.05 -16.17 17.95
C TYR A 508 -6.83 -15.56 17.25
N GLN A 509 -6.91 -14.29 16.84
CA GLN A 509 -5.83 -13.60 16.14
C GLN A 509 -4.77 -13.05 17.11
N ASN A 510 -5.14 -12.74 18.35
CA ASN A 510 -4.25 -12.15 19.36
C ASN A 510 -3.82 -13.12 20.48
N GLN A 511 -3.85 -14.44 20.23
CA GLN A 511 -3.50 -15.46 21.23
C GLN A 511 -2.15 -15.25 21.92
N PHE A 512 -1.14 -14.76 21.19
CA PHE A 512 0.17 -14.47 21.76
C PHE A 512 0.17 -13.31 22.76
N ASP A 513 -0.81 -12.41 22.66
CA ASP A 513 -0.96 -11.23 23.51
C ASP A 513 -1.91 -11.47 24.67
N HIS A 514 -2.64 -12.60 24.73
CA HIS A 514 -3.57 -12.90 25.83
C HIS A 514 -2.98 -12.67 27.23
N PRO A 515 -1.71 -13.00 27.53
CA PRO A 515 -1.12 -12.74 28.84
C PRO A 515 -0.96 -11.24 29.19
N LEU A 516 -0.96 -10.35 28.19
CA LEU A 516 -0.78 -8.90 28.35
C LEU A 516 -2.11 -8.14 28.46
N LEU A 517 -3.23 -8.78 28.13
CA LEU A 517 -4.54 -8.13 28.09
C LEU A 517 -5.11 -7.98 29.50
N ASN A 518 -5.47 -6.76 29.87
CA ASN A 518 -6.15 -6.46 31.12
C ASN A 518 -7.04 -5.23 30.99
N ARG A 519 -8.36 -5.45 30.91
CA ARG A 519 -9.36 -4.39 30.68
C ARG A 519 -9.27 -3.24 31.68
N HIS A 520 -8.90 -3.53 32.93
CA HIS A 520 -8.88 -2.53 34.01
C HIS A 520 -7.77 -1.48 33.84
N LEU A 521 -6.70 -1.78 33.07
CA LEU A 521 -5.59 -0.85 32.86
C LEU A 521 -5.98 0.38 32.04
N ILE A 522 -6.99 0.25 31.18
CA ILE A 522 -7.39 1.31 30.25
C ILE A 522 -8.65 2.05 30.69
N LYS A 523 -9.31 1.65 31.79
CA LYS A 523 -10.61 2.19 32.20
C LYS A 523 -10.57 3.70 32.41
N ASP A 524 -9.62 4.17 33.21
CA ASP A 524 -9.51 5.59 33.55
C ASP A 524 -9.15 6.41 32.31
N PHE A 525 -8.23 5.89 31.49
CA PHE A 525 -7.85 6.52 30.23
C PHE A 525 -9.02 6.61 29.23
N LEU A 526 -9.82 5.54 29.09
CA LEU A 526 -11.03 5.57 28.27
C LEU A 526 -12.06 6.55 28.82
N THR A 527 -12.20 6.65 30.14
CA THR A 527 -13.13 7.61 30.77
C THR A 527 -12.72 9.03 30.43
N GLU A 528 -11.43 9.38 30.56
CA GLU A 528 -10.92 10.69 30.11
C GLU A 528 -11.17 10.90 28.61
N LEU A 529 -10.97 9.86 27.79
CA LEU A 529 -11.19 9.95 26.34
C LEU A 529 -12.66 10.23 25.98
N THR A 530 -13.64 9.87 26.82
CA THR A 530 -15.06 10.25 26.61
C THR A 530 -15.30 11.75 26.70
N GLU A 531 -14.44 12.51 27.39
CA GLU A 531 -14.57 13.96 27.52
C GLU A 531 -13.74 14.72 26.49
N SER A 532 -12.93 14.01 25.69
CA SER A 532 -11.98 14.61 24.75
C SER A 532 -12.59 15.10 23.44
N GLU A 533 -11.85 16.00 22.78
CA GLU A 533 -12.13 16.48 21.43
C GLU A 533 -10.87 16.39 20.55
N LEU A 534 -11.06 16.05 19.28
CA LEU A 534 -10.02 16.04 18.26
C LEU A 534 -9.91 17.41 17.62
N SER A 535 -8.70 17.98 17.68
CA SER A 535 -8.30 19.16 16.93
C SER A 535 -7.33 18.78 15.81
N CYS A 536 -7.69 19.10 14.57
CA CYS A 536 -6.79 18.94 13.43
C CYS A 536 -5.73 20.05 13.47
N LEU A 537 -4.46 19.65 13.48
CA LEU A 537 -3.35 20.55 13.20
C LEU A 537 -3.40 20.79 11.69
N ASN A 538 -4.06 21.87 11.28
CA ASN A 538 -4.14 22.23 9.86
C ASN A 538 -2.72 22.40 9.29
N SER A 539 -2.25 21.39 8.57
CA SER A 539 -1.22 21.55 7.56
C SER A 539 -1.76 22.52 6.52
N HIS A 540 -1.23 23.75 6.52
CA HIS A 540 -1.58 24.88 5.64
C HIS A 540 -2.79 25.72 6.07
N SER A 541 -2.55 26.77 6.87
CA SER A 541 -2.92 28.15 6.50
C SER A 541 -2.66 29.19 7.59
N SER A 542 -2.69 28.84 8.88
CA SER A 542 -2.42 29.82 9.95
C SER A 542 -0.92 29.94 10.26
N ASN A 543 -0.28 28.87 10.72
CA ASN A 543 1.14 28.97 11.16
C ASN A 543 2.12 29.19 10.01
N HIS A 544 1.94 28.55 8.84
CA HIS A 544 2.89 28.70 7.72
C HIS A 544 2.87 30.10 7.11
N PHE A 545 1.70 30.72 7.03
CA PHE A 545 1.59 32.10 6.58
C PHE A 545 2.25 33.05 7.57
N ASP A 546 2.01 32.85 8.87
CA ASP A 546 2.61 33.66 9.93
C ASP A 546 4.13 33.45 10.03
N ASP A 547 4.62 32.21 9.84
CA ASP A 547 6.04 31.88 9.79
C ASP A 547 6.73 32.52 8.58
N LEU A 548 6.15 32.40 7.38
CA LEU A 548 6.66 33.10 6.20
C LEU A 548 6.65 34.62 6.39
N MET A 549 5.60 35.15 7.01
CA MET A 549 5.47 36.58 7.31
C MET A 549 6.55 37.04 8.30
N ALA A 550 6.86 36.23 9.32
CA ALA A 550 7.91 36.51 10.31
C ALA A 550 9.33 36.46 9.71
N HIS A 551 9.53 35.68 8.65
CA HIS A 551 10.82 35.52 7.96
C HIS A 551 10.97 36.41 6.71
N THR A 552 10.05 37.35 6.47
CA THR A 552 10.23 38.40 5.44
C THR A 552 11.29 39.43 5.85
N ASP A 553 11.93 40.10 4.88
CA ASP A 553 12.91 41.14 5.19
C ASP A 553 12.22 42.31 5.90
N PRO A 554 12.69 42.73 7.09
CA PRO A 554 12.15 43.90 7.79
C PRO A 554 12.13 45.18 6.95
N ASN A 555 13.01 45.29 5.95
CA ASN A 555 13.17 46.47 5.10
C ASN A 555 12.39 46.41 3.78
N SER A 556 11.67 45.31 3.51
CA SER A 556 10.94 45.08 2.26
C SER A 556 9.45 44.84 2.54
N ASP A 557 8.66 45.91 2.63
CA ASP A 557 7.21 45.79 2.81
C ASP A 557 6.51 45.12 1.63
N TYR A 558 7.15 45.09 0.46
CA TYR A 558 6.58 44.53 -0.76
C TYR A 558 6.47 42.99 -0.71
N GLU A 559 7.40 42.31 -0.07
CA GLU A 559 7.33 40.84 0.16
C GLU A 559 6.04 40.44 0.87
N ARG A 560 5.65 41.21 1.90
CA ARG A 560 4.43 40.97 2.68
C ARG A 560 3.17 41.20 1.86
N VAL A 561 3.20 42.18 0.96
CA VAL A 561 2.08 42.47 0.05
C VAL A 561 1.90 41.33 -0.95
N VAL A 562 2.98 40.83 -1.54
CA VAL A 562 2.96 39.69 -2.47
C VAL A 562 2.46 38.43 -1.76
N LEU A 563 2.99 38.13 -0.58
CA LEU A 563 2.60 36.95 0.20
C LEU A 563 1.12 36.98 0.60
N ARG A 564 0.60 38.14 1.05
CA ARG A 564 -0.85 38.32 1.32
C ARG A 564 -1.70 38.12 0.07
N ALA A 565 -1.25 38.61 -1.07
CA ALA A 565 -2.01 38.51 -2.31
C ALA A 565 -2.04 37.06 -2.86
N ILE A 566 -0.95 36.30 -2.70
CA ILE A 566 -0.92 34.86 -2.98
C ILE A 566 -1.94 34.13 -2.09
N ALA A 567 -1.94 34.41 -0.78
CA ALA A 567 -2.87 33.82 0.17
C ALA A 567 -4.34 34.16 -0.14
N GLN A 568 -4.64 35.43 -0.46
CA GLN A 568 -5.99 35.89 -0.79
C GLN A 568 -6.55 35.28 -2.09
N MET A 569 -5.67 34.92 -3.03
CA MET A 569 -6.06 34.25 -4.28
C MET A 569 -6.16 32.72 -4.14
N GLY A 570 -5.93 32.17 -2.95
CA GLY A 570 -6.02 30.73 -2.69
C GLY A 570 -4.95 29.91 -3.42
N LEU A 571 -3.83 30.53 -3.80
CA LEU A 571 -2.69 29.82 -4.38
C LEU A 571 -1.90 29.09 -3.29
N PRO A 572 -1.17 28.01 -3.63
CA PRO A 572 -0.23 27.38 -2.70
C PRO A 572 0.76 28.42 -2.16
N LEU A 573 0.98 28.44 -0.85
CA LEU A 573 1.99 29.33 -0.24
C LEU A 573 3.41 28.83 -0.60
N PRO A 574 4.41 29.73 -0.70
CA PRO A 574 5.80 29.31 -0.89
C PRO A 574 6.30 28.39 0.21
N ASP A 575 7.19 27.45 -0.09
CA ASP A 575 7.67 26.45 0.89
C ASP A 575 8.59 27.07 1.95
N LYS A 576 9.42 28.04 1.55
CA LYS A 576 10.34 28.76 2.44
C LYS A 576 10.49 30.21 2.03
N ALA A 577 10.70 31.07 3.02
CA ALA A 577 11.19 32.43 2.82
C ALA A 577 12.72 32.47 2.95
N GLN A 578 13.37 33.33 2.18
CA GLN A 578 14.77 33.70 2.39
C GLN A 578 15.79 32.54 2.37
N ASP A 579 15.56 31.51 1.55
CA ASP A 579 16.46 30.36 1.45
C ASP A 579 17.78 30.74 0.77
N TYR A 580 18.92 30.26 1.28
CA TYR A 580 20.24 30.63 0.75
C TYR A 580 20.81 29.52 -0.13
N PHE A 581 20.96 29.80 -1.42
CA PHE A 581 21.61 28.91 -2.39
C PHE A 581 23.11 29.19 -2.39
N ALA A 582 23.88 28.33 -1.73
CA ALA A 582 25.33 28.48 -1.58
C ALA A 582 26.05 28.41 -2.93
N GLU A 583 25.56 27.60 -3.87
CA GLU A 583 26.15 27.41 -5.20
C GLU A 583 26.06 28.67 -6.06
N ALA A 584 24.94 29.40 -5.97
CA ALA A 584 24.68 30.61 -6.74
C ALA A 584 24.93 31.91 -5.96
N GLN A 585 25.35 31.80 -4.69
CA GLN A 585 25.48 32.92 -3.73
C GLN A 585 24.26 33.86 -3.77
N CYS A 586 23.06 33.28 -3.87
CA CYS A 586 21.82 34.00 -4.09
C CYS A 586 20.78 33.60 -3.03
N LYS A 587 20.00 34.59 -2.61
CA LYS A 587 18.96 34.44 -1.60
C LYS A 587 17.64 34.99 -2.17
N PRO A 588 16.81 34.15 -2.81
CA PRO A 588 15.46 34.54 -3.20
C PRO A 588 14.58 34.83 -1.98
N ASP A 589 13.57 35.67 -2.18
CA ASP A 589 12.66 36.10 -1.11
C ASP A 589 11.73 34.95 -0.71
N PHE A 590 11.26 34.18 -1.71
CA PHE A 590 10.50 32.96 -1.47
C PHE A 590 10.88 31.85 -2.45
N THR A 591 10.63 30.60 -2.08
CA THR A 591 10.94 29.44 -2.92
C THR A 591 9.79 28.44 -2.98
N TYR A 592 9.49 27.93 -4.17
CA TYR A 592 8.70 26.72 -4.36
C TYR A 592 9.65 25.59 -4.76
N THR A 593 9.93 24.70 -3.82
CA THR A 593 10.83 23.56 -3.98
C THR A 593 10.31 22.56 -5.00
N LYS A 594 9.00 22.31 -5.01
CA LYS A 594 8.37 21.31 -5.90
C LYS A 594 8.33 21.78 -7.35
N ALA A 595 7.96 23.05 -7.58
CA ALA A 595 7.94 23.66 -8.91
C ALA A 595 9.32 24.13 -9.41
N ARG A 596 10.35 24.05 -8.55
CA ARG A 596 11.68 24.64 -8.78
C ARG A 596 11.59 26.11 -9.22
N LEU A 597 10.82 26.90 -8.47
CA LEU A 597 10.66 28.34 -8.72
C LEU A 597 11.28 29.13 -7.56
N ALA A 598 12.06 30.15 -7.90
CA ALA A 598 12.65 31.10 -6.97
C ALA A 598 11.99 32.47 -7.18
N ILE A 599 11.29 32.98 -6.18
CA ILE A 599 10.58 34.26 -6.25
C ILE A 599 11.47 35.38 -5.77
N PHE A 600 11.50 36.47 -6.54
CA PHE A 600 12.11 37.74 -6.18
C PHE A 600 11.04 38.83 -6.17
N CYS A 601 10.97 39.61 -5.10
CA CYS A 601 10.06 40.72 -4.89
C CYS A 601 10.87 42.02 -5.01
N ASP A 602 11.01 42.53 -6.24
CA ASP A 602 11.75 43.77 -6.50
C ASP A 602 10.94 44.97 -6.01
N GLY A 603 11.25 45.47 -4.81
CA GLY A 603 10.71 46.71 -4.24
C GLY A 603 11.43 47.98 -4.72
N SER A 604 11.04 49.15 -4.19
CA SER A 604 11.57 50.47 -4.58
C SER A 604 13.08 50.68 -4.33
N VAL A 605 13.73 49.77 -3.61
CA VAL A 605 15.16 49.79 -3.28
C VAL A 605 16.03 49.29 -4.46
N HIS A 606 15.43 48.64 -5.47
CA HIS A 606 16.14 48.07 -6.63
C HIS A 606 16.17 48.99 -7.87
N ASP A 607 15.78 50.26 -7.75
CA ASP A 607 15.67 51.19 -8.89
C ASP A 607 17.02 51.75 -9.41
N ASN A 608 18.15 51.39 -8.80
CA ASN A 608 19.47 51.84 -9.24
C ASN A 608 19.95 50.99 -10.45
N PRO A 609 20.32 51.60 -11.60
CA PRO A 609 20.72 50.86 -12.80
C PRO A 609 21.94 49.93 -12.64
N THR A 610 22.82 50.19 -11.67
CA THR A 610 23.95 49.28 -11.36
C THR A 610 23.50 48.02 -10.62
N GLN A 611 22.45 48.11 -9.82
CA GLN A 611 21.91 47.01 -9.01
C GLN A 611 21.06 46.07 -9.87
N ILE A 612 20.26 46.61 -10.81
CA ILE A 612 19.48 45.84 -11.79
C ILE A 612 20.35 44.89 -12.61
N GLN A 613 21.53 45.35 -13.03
CA GLN A 613 22.45 44.52 -13.82
C GLN A 613 23.09 43.40 -12.98
N CYS A 614 23.41 43.68 -11.71
CA CYS A 614 23.95 42.66 -10.80
C CYS A 614 22.89 41.60 -10.44
N ASP A 615 21.65 42.02 -10.17
CA ASP A 615 20.55 41.12 -9.83
C ASP A 615 20.16 40.23 -11.02
N ARG A 616 20.24 40.75 -12.25
CA ARG A 616 20.03 39.96 -13.47
C ARG A 616 21.06 38.84 -13.62
N ILE A 617 22.34 39.12 -13.36
CA ILE A 617 23.42 38.11 -13.47
C ILE A 617 23.22 37.03 -12.40
N LYS A 618 22.96 37.42 -11.14
CA LYS A 618 22.69 36.47 -10.05
C LYS A 618 21.51 35.54 -10.32
N ARG A 619 20.44 36.05 -10.96
CA ARG A 619 19.26 35.25 -11.32
C ARG A 619 19.58 34.23 -12.42
N GLN A 620 20.37 34.63 -13.42
CA GLN A 620 20.82 33.73 -14.48
C GLN A 620 21.76 32.64 -13.92
N ASP A 621 22.66 33.01 -13.02
CA ASP A 621 23.55 32.07 -12.34
C ASP A 621 22.76 31.10 -11.45
N LEU A 622 21.74 31.57 -10.73
CA LEU A 622 20.83 30.72 -9.95
C LEU A 622 20.11 29.71 -10.84
N GLU A 623 19.54 30.13 -11.96
CA GLU A 623 18.88 29.23 -12.91
C GLU A 623 19.85 28.19 -13.47
N PHE A 624 21.03 28.61 -13.89
CA PHE A 624 22.03 27.73 -14.49
C PHE A 624 22.63 26.72 -13.51
N LEU A 625 22.93 27.15 -12.28
CA LEU A 625 23.63 26.32 -11.29
C LEU A 625 22.71 25.44 -10.46
N THR A 626 21.48 25.88 -10.17
CA THR A 626 20.55 25.18 -9.27
C THR A 626 19.35 24.56 -9.99
N GLY A 627 19.07 24.99 -11.23
CA GLY A 627 17.91 24.58 -12.00
C GLY A 627 16.58 25.16 -11.50
N TYR A 628 16.62 26.16 -10.61
CA TYR A 628 15.45 26.92 -10.18
C TYR A 628 15.16 28.06 -11.16
N LYS A 629 13.93 28.16 -11.66
CA LYS A 629 13.50 29.24 -12.54
C LYS A 629 13.20 30.50 -11.72
N PRO A 630 13.83 31.66 -12.01
CA PRO A 630 13.55 32.89 -11.31
C PRO A 630 12.21 33.49 -11.79
N PHE A 631 11.35 33.86 -10.85
CA PHE A 631 10.11 34.59 -11.08
C PHE A 631 10.17 35.92 -10.33
N VAL A 632 9.93 37.04 -11.01
CA VAL A 632 10.13 38.38 -10.45
C VAL A 632 8.79 39.10 -10.35
N PHE A 633 8.43 39.54 -9.15
CA PHE A 633 7.39 40.52 -8.91
C PHE A 633 7.97 41.92 -8.97
N ASP A 634 7.49 42.71 -9.92
CA ASP A 634 7.85 44.11 -10.10
C ASP A 634 6.77 45.00 -9.49
N TYR A 635 7.15 45.81 -8.49
CA TYR A 635 6.23 46.71 -7.78
C TYR A 635 5.58 47.78 -8.68
N LYS A 636 6.16 48.08 -9.85
CA LYS A 636 5.61 49.04 -10.83
C LYS A 636 4.53 48.42 -11.73
N LYS A 637 4.38 47.09 -11.72
CA LYS A 637 3.42 46.37 -12.54
C LYS A 637 2.20 45.93 -11.74
N ASP A 638 1.12 45.65 -12.44
CA ASP A 638 -0.12 45.13 -11.85
C ASP A 638 0.15 43.77 -11.16
N LEU A 639 0.03 43.76 -9.83
CA LEU A 639 0.27 42.58 -8.99
C LEU A 639 -0.67 41.42 -9.36
N MET A 640 -1.94 41.69 -9.68
CA MET A 640 -2.92 40.64 -9.97
C MET A 640 -2.58 39.89 -11.25
N LYS A 641 -2.11 40.60 -12.29
CA LYS A 641 -1.66 39.97 -13.54
C LYS A 641 -0.40 39.13 -13.36
N GLN A 642 0.49 39.55 -12.46
CA GLN A 642 1.70 38.79 -12.12
C GLN A 642 1.34 37.52 -11.34
N ILE A 643 0.40 37.60 -10.41
CA ILE A 643 -0.10 36.42 -9.66
C ILE A 643 -0.79 35.42 -10.59
N SER A 644 -1.59 35.88 -11.56
CA SER A 644 -2.16 34.98 -12.57
C SER A 644 -1.09 34.27 -13.42
N SER A 645 0.01 34.96 -13.76
CA SER A 645 1.15 34.34 -14.44
C SER A 645 1.86 33.32 -13.55
N LEU A 646 1.98 33.59 -12.25
CA LEU A 646 2.53 32.65 -11.28
C LEU A 646 1.65 31.39 -11.17
N LYS A 647 0.33 31.53 -11.17
CA LYS A 647 -0.62 30.41 -11.14
C LYS A 647 -0.35 29.42 -12.28
N HIS A 648 -0.18 29.91 -13.50
CA HIS A 648 0.14 29.08 -14.67
C HIS A 648 1.49 28.34 -14.59
N LEU A 649 2.39 28.74 -13.70
CA LEU A 649 3.68 28.08 -13.48
C LEU A 649 3.65 27.11 -12.29
N LEU A 650 2.63 27.20 -11.44
CA LEU A 650 2.42 26.33 -10.27
C LEU A 650 1.44 25.18 -10.57
N ASP A 651 0.55 25.36 -11.53
CA ASP A 651 -0.24 24.30 -12.19
C ASP A 651 0.64 23.46 -13.12
#